data_AF-A0A537TFB1-F1
#
_entry.id   AF-A0A537TFB1-F1
#
_cell.length_a   1.000
_cell.length_b   1.000
_cell.length_c   1.000
_cell.angle_alpha   90.00
_cell.angle_beta   90.00
_cell.angle_gamma   90.00
#
_symmetry.space_group_name_H-M   'P 1'
#
loop_
_entity.id
_entity.type
_entity.pdbx_description
1 polymer ?
#
loop_
_entity_poly.entity_id
_entity_poly.type
_entity_poly.pdbx_seq_one_letter_code
_entity_poly.pdbx_strand_id
1 'polypeptide(L)'
;MLTPIEMSPDAEIFDAAAIAAELARLSEVHSGNERELRLAASRHMRAALARGREMVEAMLIADRHGRRCAERLCAMQDEIVRVLYEFAIQHLYPAQNPSEAEHMAVIATGGYGRGVLAPGSDIDLLFLLPYKQTAWGESVAETILYCLWDMGLKVGHATRSVNECIRAAKSDMTIRTAVLEARFLLGDRKLYDEFVARFDKEVVPGTTAEFVAAKLAEREERHRRAGQSRYLVEPNVKDGKGGLRDLHTLYWIAKYVYRVREREELIALGVYDPREYRRFRRCGDFLWAVRCHMHFLTGRAEERLSFDIQREIAVRLGYTEHPGLRDVERFMKHYFLIAKDVGDLTAILCAKLENSQAKAMPVLSRMMARFRPRARHTLSETEDFIVDYNRINVADENVFKRDPVNLIRIFHLAQKYNLAFHPDAMHLATRSLKLIDQELRENEEANRLFLEILTSKNDAETVLRRMNEAGVLGTFVPAFGRIVAMMQFNMYHHYTVDEHLVRCIGALSDIEAGRAEDAKFATELMRTIQPRHRELLYVAMFLHDIAKGRVEDHSIAGARIARNLCPRLGFSPAETETVAWLIEVHLLMSTVAQSRDLSDRMTIENFSAVIQSVERLKLLTILTAADIKAVGPGVWNGWKAQLIRTLYYETEPVLTGGFSEVNRAQRVAVAQAELRAGLADWTAQDV
;
A
#
# COMPACT_ATOMS: atom_id res chain seq x y z
N MET A 1 -37.97 -34.99 -0.56
CA MET A 1 -37.69 -35.78 0.66
C MET A 1 -36.94 -34.85 1.60
N LEU A 2 -37.56 -34.61 2.76
CA LEU A 2 -37.10 -33.71 3.80
C LEU A 2 -35.84 -34.29 4.46
N THR A 3 -34.70 -33.66 4.21
CA THR A 3 -33.53 -33.72 5.10
C THR A 3 -33.86 -33.00 6.41
N PRO A 4 -33.22 -33.33 7.53
CA PRO A 4 -33.42 -32.65 8.80
C PRO A 4 -33.21 -31.14 8.61
N ILE A 5 -33.91 -30.34 9.41
CA ILE A 5 -33.69 -28.89 9.49
C ILE A 5 -32.26 -28.68 9.98
N GLU A 6 -31.30 -28.62 9.06
CA GLU A 6 -29.97 -28.10 9.33
C GLU A 6 -30.16 -26.64 9.72
N MET A 7 -29.82 -26.33 10.97
CA MET A 7 -29.77 -24.97 11.46
C MET A 7 -28.90 -24.14 10.50
N SER A 8 -29.34 -22.91 10.17
CA SER A 8 -28.48 -21.98 9.42
C SER A 8 -27.11 -21.92 10.09
N PRO A 9 -25.98 -21.93 9.35
CA PRO A 9 -24.63 -21.81 9.93
C PRO A 9 -24.48 -20.64 10.91
N ASP A 10 -25.33 -19.62 10.79
CA ASP A 10 -25.36 -18.45 11.67
C ASP A 10 -25.93 -18.75 13.08
N ALA A 11 -26.88 -19.70 13.19
CA ALA A 11 -27.47 -20.08 14.48
C ALA A 11 -26.52 -20.94 15.35
N GLU A 12 -25.52 -21.58 14.72
CA GLU A 12 -24.48 -22.29 15.45
C GLU A 12 -23.45 -21.33 16.08
N ILE A 13 -23.20 -20.18 15.46
CA ILE A 13 -22.19 -19.21 15.93
C ILE A 13 -22.68 -18.47 17.19
N PHE A 14 -23.96 -18.12 17.24
CA PHE A 14 -24.57 -17.43 18.37
C PHE A 14 -26.04 -17.82 18.53
N ASP A 15 -26.33 -18.66 19.53
CA ASP A 15 -27.70 -19.07 19.85
C ASP A 15 -28.44 -17.97 20.63
N ALA A 16 -28.96 -17.00 19.88
CA ALA A 16 -29.63 -15.84 20.45
C ALA A 16 -30.87 -16.21 21.29
N ALA A 17 -31.56 -17.31 20.96
CA ALA A 17 -32.75 -17.76 21.68
C ALA A 17 -32.38 -18.33 23.05
N ALA A 18 -31.37 -19.21 23.11
CA ALA A 18 -30.89 -19.75 24.38
C ALA A 18 -30.31 -18.65 25.29
N ILE A 19 -29.58 -17.70 24.71
CA ILE A 19 -29.01 -16.57 25.44
C ILE A 19 -30.11 -15.66 25.98
N ALA A 20 -31.11 -15.30 25.17
CA ALA A 20 -32.24 -14.48 25.63
C ALA A 20 -33.01 -15.17 26.78
N ALA A 21 -33.23 -16.49 26.69
CA ALA A 21 -33.86 -17.26 27.75
C ALA A 21 -33.05 -17.25 29.06
N GLU A 22 -31.73 -17.36 28.97
CA GLU A 22 -30.85 -17.27 30.14
C GLU A 22 -30.85 -15.85 30.74
N LEU A 23 -30.84 -14.80 29.91
CA LEU A 23 -30.94 -13.43 30.40
C LEU A 23 -32.27 -13.18 31.12
N ALA A 24 -33.38 -13.72 30.60
CA ALA A 24 -34.67 -13.67 31.27
C ALA A 24 -34.62 -14.37 32.64
N ARG A 25 -34.03 -15.58 32.72
CA ARG A 25 -33.83 -16.29 33.98
C ARG A 25 -32.97 -15.50 34.98
N LEU A 26 -31.88 -14.89 34.51
CA LEU A 26 -31.03 -14.03 35.34
C LEU A 26 -31.80 -12.82 35.87
N SER A 27 -32.72 -12.24 35.08
CA SER A 27 -33.56 -11.12 35.50
C SER A 27 -34.48 -11.48 36.67
N GLU A 28 -34.99 -12.71 36.71
CA GLU A 28 -35.78 -13.22 37.83
C GLU A 28 -34.91 -13.45 39.08
N VAL A 29 -33.73 -14.07 38.91
CA VAL A 29 -32.80 -14.38 40.00
C VAL A 29 -32.27 -13.13 40.69
N HIS A 30 -31.98 -12.08 39.92
CA HIS A 30 -31.41 -10.82 40.42
C HIS A 30 -32.46 -9.71 40.52
N SER A 31 -33.74 -10.07 40.63
CA SER A 31 -34.83 -9.11 40.77
C SER A 31 -34.58 -8.12 41.90
N GLY A 32 -34.75 -6.83 41.62
CA GLY A 32 -34.47 -5.73 42.56
C GLY A 32 -33.00 -5.36 42.74
N ASN A 33 -32.06 -6.03 42.06
CA ASN A 33 -30.63 -5.68 42.04
C ASN A 33 -30.08 -5.55 40.62
N GLU A 34 -30.35 -4.40 40.01
CA GLU A 34 -29.95 -4.06 38.64
C GLU A 34 -28.44 -4.22 38.39
N ARG A 35 -27.60 -3.88 39.37
CA ARG A 35 -26.15 -3.97 39.23
C ARG A 35 -25.68 -5.41 39.08
N GLU A 36 -26.16 -6.31 39.94
CA GLU A 36 -25.81 -7.74 39.86
C GLU A 36 -26.37 -8.39 38.60
N LEU A 37 -27.59 -8.01 38.21
CA LEU A 37 -28.21 -8.47 36.95
C LEU A 37 -27.34 -8.10 35.74
N ARG A 38 -26.92 -6.83 35.61
CA ARG A 38 -26.05 -6.39 34.52
C ARG A 38 -24.73 -7.15 34.48
N LEU A 39 -24.07 -7.32 35.63
CA LEU A 39 -22.81 -8.07 35.72
C LEU A 39 -22.98 -9.53 35.31
N ALA A 40 -24.08 -10.18 35.72
CA ALA A 40 -24.39 -11.55 35.34
C ALA A 40 -24.65 -11.68 33.84
N ALA A 41 -25.46 -10.77 33.27
CA ALA A 41 -25.76 -10.71 31.85
C ALA A 41 -24.49 -10.49 31.02
N SER A 42 -23.68 -9.48 31.36
CA SER A 42 -22.41 -9.18 30.67
C SER A 42 -21.44 -10.36 30.68
N ARG A 43 -21.32 -11.08 31.80
CA ARG A 43 -20.48 -12.29 31.87
C ARG A 43 -20.97 -13.39 30.93
N HIS A 44 -22.28 -13.64 30.89
CA HIS A 44 -22.86 -14.65 30.01
C HIS A 44 -22.66 -14.28 28.53
N MET A 45 -22.93 -13.02 28.17
CA MET A 45 -22.73 -12.50 26.82
C MET A 45 -21.25 -12.54 26.39
N ARG A 46 -20.31 -12.22 27.28
CA ARG A 46 -18.87 -12.32 27.03
C ARG A 46 -18.45 -13.76 26.71
N ALA A 47 -18.98 -14.73 27.44
CA ALA A 47 -18.70 -16.15 27.20
C ALA A 47 -19.28 -16.62 25.85
N ALA A 48 -20.48 -16.17 25.47
CA ALA A 48 -21.07 -16.45 24.17
C ALA A 48 -20.25 -15.85 23.01
N LEU A 49 -19.82 -14.59 23.14
CA LEU A 49 -18.95 -13.94 22.17
C LEU A 49 -17.63 -14.70 21.95
N ALA A 50 -17.00 -15.17 23.04
CA ALA A 50 -15.75 -15.93 22.96
C ALA A 50 -15.93 -17.23 22.17
N ARG A 51 -16.98 -18.02 22.49
CA ARG A 51 -17.29 -19.27 21.76
C ARG A 51 -17.59 -19.02 20.28
N GLY A 52 -18.40 -18.01 19.98
CA GLY A 52 -18.72 -17.67 18.59
C GLY A 52 -17.48 -17.26 17.79
N ARG A 53 -16.53 -16.53 18.41
CA ARG A 53 -15.24 -16.20 17.78
C ARG A 53 -14.39 -17.42 17.48
N GLU A 54 -14.28 -18.37 18.41
CA GLU A 54 -13.55 -19.64 18.22
C GLU A 54 -14.14 -20.44 17.04
N MET A 55 -15.47 -20.51 16.94
CA MET A 55 -16.14 -21.19 15.83
C MET A 55 -15.88 -20.49 14.50
N VAL A 56 -15.98 -19.17 14.45
CA VAL A 56 -15.70 -18.41 13.22
C VAL A 56 -14.23 -18.52 12.80
N GLU A 57 -13.30 -18.57 13.75
CA GLU A 57 -11.88 -18.82 13.46
C GLU A 57 -11.67 -20.20 12.82
N ALA A 58 -12.27 -21.25 13.41
CA ALA A 58 -12.22 -22.60 12.86
C ALA A 58 -12.79 -22.66 11.42
N MET A 59 -13.92 -21.98 11.19
CA MET A 59 -14.51 -21.87 9.85
C MET A 59 -13.60 -21.12 8.88
N LEU A 60 -12.94 -20.03 9.30
CA LEU A 60 -12.00 -19.28 8.47
C LEU A 60 -10.79 -20.13 8.08
N ILE A 61 -10.24 -20.93 9.00
CA ILE A 61 -9.12 -21.85 8.71
C ILE A 61 -9.55 -22.91 7.68
N ALA A 62 -10.79 -23.40 7.77
CA ALA A 62 -11.32 -24.42 6.87
C ALA A 62 -11.64 -23.87 5.47
N ASP A 63 -12.37 -22.76 5.38
CA ASP A 63 -12.87 -22.22 4.11
C ASP A 63 -11.97 -21.16 3.46
N ARG A 64 -11.08 -20.53 4.24
CA ARG A 64 -10.12 -19.48 3.83
C ARG A 64 -10.77 -18.26 3.18
N HIS A 65 -12.05 -18.02 3.46
CA HIS A 65 -12.81 -16.88 2.93
C HIS A 65 -12.89 -15.75 3.94
N GLY A 66 -11.95 -14.82 3.82
CA GLY A 66 -11.81 -13.69 4.73
C GLY A 66 -13.03 -12.80 4.85
N ARG A 67 -13.68 -12.49 3.71
CA ARG A 67 -14.87 -11.65 3.72
C ARG A 67 -16.04 -12.36 4.41
N ARG A 68 -16.22 -13.65 4.16
CA ARG A 68 -17.26 -14.46 4.80
C ARG A 68 -17.03 -14.54 6.31
N CYS A 69 -15.79 -14.69 6.75
CA CYS A 69 -15.45 -14.56 8.17
C CYS A 69 -15.88 -13.20 8.75
N ALA A 70 -15.59 -12.11 8.04
CA ALA A 70 -15.97 -10.78 8.50
C ALA A 70 -17.49 -10.56 8.55
N GLU A 71 -18.23 -11.14 7.61
CA GLU A 71 -19.70 -11.14 7.58
C GLU A 71 -20.29 -11.97 8.73
N ARG A 72 -19.76 -13.15 9.02
CA ARG A 72 -20.15 -13.99 10.19
C ARG A 72 -19.96 -13.27 11.52
N LEU A 73 -18.80 -12.61 11.72
CA LEU A 73 -18.53 -11.81 12.91
C LEU A 73 -19.52 -10.64 13.04
N CYS A 74 -19.89 -10.03 11.91
CA CYS A 74 -20.88 -8.96 11.89
C CYS A 74 -22.28 -9.47 12.26
N ALA A 75 -22.71 -10.60 11.69
CA ALA A 75 -24.02 -11.19 11.98
C ALA A 75 -24.15 -11.59 13.46
N MET A 76 -23.11 -12.21 14.05
CA MET A 76 -23.07 -12.46 15.48
C MET A 76 -23.19 -11.16 16.31
N GLN A 77 -22.52 -10.09 15.86
CA GLN A 77 -22.59 -8.80 16.56
C GLN A 77 -23.97 -8.15 16.46
N ASP A 78 -24.67 -8.31 15.32
CA ASP A 78 -26.05 -7.86 15.14
C ASP A 78 -26.97 -8.54 16.18
N GLU A 79 -26.84 -9.87 16.34
CA GLU A 79 -27.61 -10.65 17.32
C GLU A 79 -27.28 -10.26 18.77
N ILE A 80 -26.01 -10.00 19.09
CA ILE A 80 -25.61 -9.49 20.42
C ILE A 80 -26.31 -8.17 20.73
N VAL A 81 -26.29 -7.22 19.79
CA VAL A 81 -26.95 -5.91 19.99
C VAL A 81 -28.46 -6.09 20.10
N ARG A 82 -29.05 -6.99 19.31
CA ARG A 82 -30.48 -7.32 19.38
C ARG A 82 -30.90 -7.86 20.75
N VAL A 83 -30.20 -8.88 21.23
CA VAL A 83 -30.48 -9.50 22.53
C VAL A 83 -30.29 -8.49 23.66
N LEU A 84 -29.25 -7.65 23.63
CA LEU A 84 -29.05 -6.61 24.65
C LEU A 84 -30.13 -5.54 24.63
N TYR A 85 -30.58 -5.13 23.43
CA TYR A 85 -31.68 -4.17 23.30
C TYR A 85 -32.98 -4.74 23.86
N GLU A 86 -33.35 -5.96 23.47
CA GLU A 86 -34.54 -6.66 23.98
C GLU A 86 -34.45 -6.83 25.49
N PHE A 87 -33.30 -7.23 26.01
CA PHE A 87 -33.05 -7.37 27.43
C PHE A 87 -33.27 -6.05 28.19
N ALA A 88 -32.73 -4.95 27.68
CA ALA A 88 -32.88 -3.62 28.28
C ALA A 88 -34.35 -3.19 28.33
N ILE A 89 -35.09 -3.33 27.24
CA ILE A 89 -36.48 -2.83 27.17
C ILE A 89 -37.50 -3.77 27.82
N GLN A 90 -37.21 -5.07 27.97
CA GLN A 90 -38.16 -6.03 28.54
C GLN A 90 -37.95 -6.23 30.05
N HIS A 91 -36.69 -6.25 30.50
CA HIS A 91 -36.36 -6.67 31.87
C HIS A 91 -35.83 -5.55 32.77
N LEU A 92 -35.25 -4.49 32.20
CA LEU A 92 -34.70 -3.38 32.98
C LEU A 92 -35.57 -2.13 32.93
N TYR A 93 -36.01 -1.73 31.73
CA TYR A 93 -36.77 -0.51 31.50
C TYR A 93 -38.04 -0.74 30.67
N PRO A 94 -38.99 -1.57 31.17
CA PRO A 94 -40.25 -1.79 30.49
C PRO A 94 -41.07 -0.51 30.41
N ALA A 95 -41.31 -0.04 29.19
CA ALA A 95 -42.23 1.06 28.93
C ALA A 95 -43.66 0.51 28.90
N GLN A 96 -44.45 0.76 29.95
CA GLN A 96 -45.83 0.25 30.05
C GLN A 96 -46.80 0.93 29.06
N ASN A 97 -46.52 2.17 28.67
CA ASN A 97 -47.35 2.92 27.72
C ASN A 97 -46.48 3.92 26.92
N PRO A 98 -45.67 3.42 25.95
CA PRO A 98 -44.68 4.25 25.27
C PRO A 98 -45.34 5.35 24.44
N SER A 99 -44.91 6.58 24.68
CA SER A 99 -45.17 7.74 23.84
C SER A 99 -44.23 7.77 22.64
N GLU A 100 -44.52 8.61 21.63
CA GLU A 100 -43.59 8.82 20.49
C GLU A 100 -42.18 9.27 20.93
N ALA A 101 -42.04 9.82 22.14
CA ALA A 101 -40.74 10.23 22.69
C ALA A 101 -39.91 9.06 23.25
N GLU A 102 -40.50 7.87 23.42
CA GLU A 102 -39.85 6.64 23.89
C GLU A 102 -39.56 5.68 22.72
N HIS A 103 -39.41 6.24 21.51
CA HIS A 103 -38.98 5.50 20.33
C HIS A 103 -37.50 5.75 20.04
N MET A 104 -36.79 4.70 19.64
CA MET A 104 -35.38 4.74 19.27
C MET A 104 -35.12 3.78 18.12
N ALA A 105 -34.21 4.15 17.21
CA ALA A 105 -33.62 3.21 16.27
C ALA A 105 -32.14 3.01 16.59
N VAL A 106 -31.67 1.77 16.57
CA VAL A 106 -30.25 1.44 16.74
C VAL A 106 -29.67 1.13 15.36
N ILE A 107 -28.61 1.85 15.00
CA ILE A 107 -28.03 1.87 13.67
C ILE A 107 -26.54 1.55 13.77
N ALA A 108 -26.06 0.63 12.94
CA ALA A 108 -24.64 0.41 12.76
C ALA A 108 -24.07 1.44 11.77
N THR A 109 -22.88 1.98 12.06
CA THR A 109 -22.14 2.87 11.15
C THR A 109 -20.72 2.35 10.90
N GLY A 110 -19.96 2.99 10.01
CA GLY A 110 -18.57 2.62 9.76
C GLY A 110 -18.41 1.19 9.22
N GLY A 111 -17.41 0.46 9.74
CA GLY A 111 -17.19 -0.94 9.34
C GLY A 111 -18.35 -1.86 9.67
N TYR A 112 -18.95 -1.66 10.84
CA TYR A 112 -20.11 -2.42 11.27
C TYR A 112 -21.34 -2.15 10.38
N GLY A 113 -21.53 -0.90 9.99
CA GLY A 113 -22.55 -0.48 9.02
C GLY A 113 -22.39 -1.13 7.64
N ARG A 114 -21.14 -1.34 7.18
CA ARG A 114 -20.86 -2.08 5.93
C ARG A 114 -21.15 -3.59 6.00
N GLY A 115 -21.53 -4.12 7.15
CA GLY A 115 -21.81 -5.54 7.33
C GLY A 115 -20.56 -6.42 7.48
N VAL A 116 -19.42 -5.84 7.87
CA VAL A 116 -18.14 -6.56 7.97
C VAL A 116 -17.32 -6.14 9.19
N LEU A 117 -16.90 -7.10 10.01
CA LEU A 117 -16.04 -6.87 11.18
C LEU A 117 -14.85 -7.83 11.19
N ALA A 118 -13.66 -7.33 11.54
CA ALA A 118 -12.54 -8.20 11.94
C ALA A 118 -12.62 -8.43 13.46
N PRO A 119 -11.97 -9.48 14.02
CA PRO A 119 -12.08 -9.83 15.45
C PRO A 119 -11.77 -8.67 16.41
N GLY A 120 -10.70 -7.92 16.15
CA GLY A 120 -10.34 -6.70 16.88
C GLY A 120 -10.95 -5.39 16.38
N SER A 121 -12.01 -5.40 15.57
CA SER A 121 -12.63 -4.16 15.08
C SER A 121 -13.46 -3.48 16.17
N ASP A 122 -13.47 -2.15 16.13
CA ASP A 122 -14.40 -1.34 16.92
C ASP A 122 -15.83 -1.49 16.37
N ILE A 123 -16.82 -1.29 17.24
CA ILE A 123 -18.24 -1.31 16.93
C ILE A 123 -18.76 0.12 16.98
N ASP A 124 -19.35 0.63 15.90
CA ASP A 124 -19.87 1.98 15.84
C ASP A 124 -21.40 1.99 15.82
N LEU A 125 -22.03 2.52 16.86
CA LEU A 125 -23.49 2.59 17.04
C LEU A 125 -24.01 4.03 16.99
N LEU A 126 -25.13 4.22 16.31
CA LEU A 126 -25.94 5.43 16.38
C LEU A 126 -27.29 5.08 17.01
N PHE A 127 -27.56 5.66 18.18
CA PHE A 127 -28.86 5.68 18.82
C PHE A 127 -29.64 6.87 18.28
N LEU A 128 -30.52 6.62 17.31
CA LEU A 128 -31.29 7.63 16.62
C LEU A 128 -32.60 7.89 17.35
N LEU A 129 -32.91 9.17 17.54
CA LEU A 129 -34.07 9.64 18.30
C LEU A 129 -35.01 10.48 17.43
N PRO A 130 -36.31 10.52 17.73
CA PRO A 130 -37.28 11.37 17.03
C PRO A 130 -37.05 12.87 17.32
N TYR A 131 -36.74 13.22 18.57
CA TYR A 131 -36.47 14.61 18.95
C TYR A 131 -35.32 14.72 19.97
N LYS A 132 -35.58 14.72 21.27
CA LYS A 132 -34.55 14.87 22.30
C LYS A 132 -34.37 13.58 23.07
N GLN A 133 -33.19 13.41 23.67
CA GLN A 133 -32.93 12.30 24.57
C GLN A 133 -33.91 12.33 25.75
N THR A 134 -34.56 11.20 26.00
CA THR A 134 -35.39 10.95 27.18
C THR A 134 -34.61 10.13 28.19
N ALA A 135 -35.01 10.18 29.47
CA ALA A 135 -34.38 9.37 30.52
C ALA A 135 -34.46 7.86 30.19
N TRP A 136 -35.59 7.42 29.62
CA TRP A 136 -35.73 6.05 29.13
C TRP A 136 -34.71 5.70 28.04
N GLY A 137 -34.59 6.53 27.00
CA GLY A 137 -33.62 6.31 25.93
C GLY A 137 -32.17 6.34 26.43
N GLU A 138 -31.88 7.13 27.45
CA GLU A 138 -30.56 7.18 28.10
C GLU A 138 -30.27 5.88 28.82
N SER A 139 -31.17 5.40 29.66
CA SER A 139 -31.00 4.15 30.39
C SER A 139 -30.88 2.93 29.47
N VAL A 140 -31.63 2.88 28.37
CA VAL A 140 -31.53 1.81 27.36
C VAL A 140 -30.18 1.85 26.65
N ALA A 141 -29.76 3.02 26.14
CA ALA A 141 -28.49 3.16 25.45
C ALA A 141 -27.30 2.85 26.38
N GLU A 142 -27.30 3.40 27.59
CA GLU A 142 -26.26 3.15 28.60
C GLU A 142 -26.15 1.67 28.95
N THR A 143 -27.28 0.97 29.12
CA THR A 143 -27.26 -0.47 29.42
C THR A 143 -26.57 -1.26 28.31
N ILE A 144 -26.91 -0.99 27.05
CA ILE A 144 -26.29 -1.65 25.91
C ILE A 144 -24.79 -1.34 25.89
N LEU A 145 -24.41 -0.08 26.05
CA LEU A 145 -23.01 0.36 26.03
C LEU A 145 -22.19 -0.26 27.16
N TYR A 146 -22.68 -0.22 28.40
CA TYR A 146 -22.01 -0.82 29.55
C TYR A 146 -21.86 -2.32 29.39
N CYS A 147 -22.89 -3.03 28.90
CA CYS A 147 -22.76 -4.46 28.61
C CYS A 147 -21.71 -4.75 27.53
N LEU A 148 -21.67 -3.97 26.44
CA LEU A 148 -20.64 -4.14 25.40
C LEU A 148 -19.22 -3.85 25.92
N TRP A 149 -19.03 -2.80 26.72
CA TRP A 149 -17.74 -2.52 27.36
C TRP A 149 -17.35 -3.59 28.36
N ASP A 150 -18.30 -4.09 29.16
CA ASP A 150 -18.10 -5.23 30.05
C ASP A 150 -17.86 -6.53 29.29
N MET A 151 -18.15 -6.62 27.99
CA MET A 151 -17.70 -7.75 27.15
C MET A 151 -16.26 -7.56 26.65
N GLY A 152 -15.63 -6.42 26.92
CA GLY A 152 -14.29 -6.05 26.44
C GLY A 152 -14.30 -5.48 25.02
N LEU A 153 -15.46 -5.09 24.50
CA LEU A 153 -15.59 -4.52 23.15
C LEU A 153 -15.29 -3.02 23.16
N LYS A 154 -14.67 -2.55 22.08
CA LYS A 154 -14.48 -1.12 21.84
C LYS A 154 -15.69 -0.60 21.08
N VAL A 155 -16.39 0.38 21.67
CA VAL A 155 -17.64 0.91 21.10
C VAL A 155 -17.53 2.40 20.88
N GLY A 156 -17.55 2.82 19.62
CA GLY A 156 -17.85 4.19 19.22
C GLY A 156 -19.36 4.38 19.23
N HIS A 157 -19.87 5.48 19.78
CA HIS A 157 -21.30 5.73 19.75
C HIS A 157 -21.66 7.20 19.59
N ALA A 158 -22.87 7.43 19.10
CA ALA A 158 -23.52 8.74 19.12
C ALA A 158 -25.01 8.56 19.43
N THR A 159 -25.57 9.52 20.16
CA THR A 159 -27.00 9.57 20.48
C THR A 159 -27.53 10.90 19.97
N ARG A 160 -28.36 10.87 18.92
CA ARG A 160 -28.73 12.07 18.16
C ARG A 160 -30.12 11.96 17.55
N SER A 161 -30.74 13.11 17.35
CA SER A 161 -31.92 13.26 16.51
C SER A 161 -31.59 13.21 15.02
N VAL A 162 -32.61 12.99 14.19
CA VAL A 162 -32.48 13.12 12.73
C VAL A 162 -31.93 14.51 12.36
N ASN A 163 -32.44 15.58 12.97
CA ASN A 163 -32.00 16.95 12.70
C ASN A 163 -30.51 17.17 13.02
N GLU A 164 -30.03 16.63 14.15
CA GLU A 164 -28.62 16.73 14.55
C GLU A 164 -27.72 15.92 13.61
N CYS A 165 -28.13 14.72 13.22
CA CYS A 165 -27.40 13.90 12.26
C CYS A 165 -27.24 14.61 10.91
N ILE A 166 -28.31 15.21 10.38
CA ILE A 166 -28.26 15.96 9.11
C ILE A 166 -27.37 17.19 9.23
N ARG A 167 -27.49 17.95 10.33
CA ARG A 167 -26.63 19.13 10.58
C ARG A 167 -25.16 18.74 10.65
N ALA A 168 -24.83 17.70 11.41
CA ALA A 168 -23.47 17.22 11.58
C ALA A 168 -22.88 16.66 10.27
N ALA A 169 -23.67 15.96 9.46
CA ALA A 169 -23.25 15.47 8.16
C ALA A 169 -22.98 16.59 7.13
N LYS A 170 -23.65 17.75 7.26
CA LYS A 170 -23.35 18.93 6.44
C LYS A 170 -21.99 19.54 6.83
N SER A 171 -21.67 19.61 8.12
CA SER A 171 -20.46 20.28 8.62
C SER A 171 -19.20 19.40 8.70
N ASP A 172 -19.34 18.07 8.77
CA ASP A 172 -18.22 17.14 9.00
C ASP A 172 -18.22 15.98 8.00
N MET A 173 -17.13 15.84 7.24
CA MET A 173 -16.97 14.82 6.20
C MET A 173 -16.86 13.39 6.76
N THR A 174 -16.30 13.23 7.96
CA THR A 174 -16.22 11.94 8.66
C THR A 174 -17.62 11.48 9.04
N ILE A 175 -18.43 12.37 9.64
CA ILE A 175 -19.82 12.07 9.98
C ILE A 175 -20.63 11.82 8.70
N ARG A 176 -20.46 12.63 7.67
CA ARG A 176 -21.09 12.43 6.35
C ARG A 176 -20.81 11.04 5.79
N THR A 177 -19.59 10.54 5.96
CA THR A 177 -19.19 9.19 5.54
C THR A 177 -19.81 8.13 6.44
N ALA A 178 -19.83 8.32 7.76
CA ALA A 178 -20.48 7.38 8.69
C ALA A 178 -21.98 7.22 8.39
N VAL A 179 -22.67 8.31 8.07
CA VAL A 179 -24.09 8.29 7.66
C VAL A 179 -24.30 7.57 6.32
N LEU A 180 -23.39 7.73 5.36
CA LEU A 180 -23.43 6.99 4.09
C LEU A 180 -23.38 5.46 4.30
N GLU A 181 -22.83 5.02 5.43
CA GLU A 181 -22.67 3.62 5.81
C GLU A 181 -23.71 3.15 6.83
N ALA A 182 -24.70 3.97 7.15
CA ALA A 182 -25.72 3.64 8.12
C ALA A 182 -26.52 2.40 7.69
N ARG A 183 -26.52 1.37 8.55
CA ARG A 183 -27.31 0.15 8.39
C ARG A 183 -28.23 -0.01 9.59
N PHE A 184 -29.53 -0.12 9.31
CA PHE A 184 -30.52 -0.40 10.33
C PHE A 184 -30.24 -1.74 11.01
N LEU A 185 -30.23 -1.75 12.36
CA LEU A 185 -30.19 -2.99 13.14
C LEU A 185 -31.59 -3.31 13.66
N LEU A 186 -32.16 -2.41 14.46
CA LEU A 186 -33.41 -2.63 15.19
C LEU A 186 -34.06 -1.33 15.69
N GLY A 187 -35.24 -1.45 16.29
CA GLY A 187 -36.00 -0.32 16.83
C GLY A 187 -36.96 0.30 15.81
N ASP A 188 -37.16 1.62 15.88
CA ASP A 188 -38.10 2.33 15.02
C ASP A 188 -37.59 2.46 13.57
N ARG A 189 -38.12 1.60 12.69
CA ARG A 189 -37.75 1.59 11.27
C ARG A 189 -38.15 2.86 10.53
N LYS A 190 -39.27 3.50 10.88
CA LYS A 190 -39.73 4.73 10.20
C LYS A 190 -38.74 5.87 10.44
N LEU A 191 -38.22 5.95 11.66
CA LEU A 191 -37.21 6.93 12.04
C LEU A 191 -35.90 6.76 11.23
N TYR A 192 -35.45 5.52 11.03
CA TYR A 192 -34.31 5.23 10.15
C TYR A 192 -34.58 5.61 8.69
N ASP A 193 -35.75 5.24 8.16
CA ASP A 193 -36.11 5.54 6.77
C ASP A 193 -36.21 7.06 6.53
N GLU A 194 -36.74 7.83 7.48
CA GLU A 194 -36.72 9.31 7.43
C GLU A 194 -35.29 9.83 7.41
N PHE A 195 -34.42 9.34 8.30
CA PHE A 195 -33.04 9.76 8.40
C PHE A 195 -32.26 9.54 7.08
N VAL A 196 -32.40 8.37 6.46
CA VAL A 196 -31.77 8.06 5.16
C VAL A 196 -32.34 8.97 4.06
N ALA A 197 -33.66 9.10 3.99
CA ALA A 197 -34.32 9.93 2.98
C ALA A 197 -33.90 11.41 3.08
N ARG A 198 -33.78 11.94 4.29
CA ARG A 198 -33.32 13.32 4.53
C ARG A 198 -31.85 13.51 4.21
N PHE A 199 -31.00 12.53 4.51
CA PHE A 199 -29.60 12.60 4.10
C PHE A 199 -29.47 12.70 2.57
N ASP A 200 -30.20 11.85 1.85
CA ASP A 200 -30.19 11.83 0.38
C ASP A 200 -30.74 13.11 -0.25
N LYS A 201 -31.74 13.73 0.38
CA LYS A 201 -32.40 14.96 -0.10
C LYS A 201 -31.65 16.23 0.29
N GLU A 202 -31.06 16.29 1.48
CA GLU A 202 -30.55 17.54 2.05
C GLU A 202 -29.03 17.67 2.05
N VAL A 203 -28.27 16.58 2.02
CA VAL A 203 -26.80 16.61 2.20
C VAL A 203 -26.07 16.39 0.88
N VAL A 204 -26.54 15.42 0.09
CA VAL A 204 -25.77 14.95 -1.06
C VAL A 204 -25.98 15.74 -2.36
N PRO A 205 -27.16 16.34 -2.66
CA PRO A 205 -27.31 17.15 -3.86
C PRO A 205 -26.31 18.32 -3.87
N GLY A 206 -25.53 18.45 -4.95
CA GLY A 206 -24.57 19.54 -5.13
C GLY A 206 -23.22 19.39 -4.41
N THR A 207 -23.01 18.33 -3.62
CA THR A 207 -21.79 18.12 -2.81
C THR A 207 -20.92 16.96 -3.30
N THR A 208 -21.25 16.36 -4.44
CA THR A 208 -20.50 15.22 -5.01
C THR A 208 -19.03 15.54 -5.25
N ALA A 209 -18.72 16.65 -5.93
CA ALA A 209 -17.33 17.03 -6.23
C ALA A 209 -16.52 17.28 -4.95
N GLU A 210 -17.12 17.96 -3.97
CA GLU A 210 -16.53 18.19 -2.64
C GLU A 210 -16.22 16.86 -1.94
N PHE A 211 -17.16 15.92 -1.93
CA PHE A 211 -16.98 14.61 -1.32
C PHE A 211 -15.85 13.80 -1.98
N VAL A 212 -15.82 13.76 -3.32
CA VAL A 212 -14.75 13.06 -4.06
C VAL A 212 -13.39 13.68 -3.74
N ALA A 213 -13.27 15.00 -3.82
CA ALA A 213 -12.03 15.70 -3.53
C ALA A 213 -11.54 15.42 -2.10
N ALA A 214 -12.43 15.50 -1.11
CA ALA A 214 -12.10 15.21 0.28
C ALA A 214 -11.61 13.77 0.48
N LYS A 215 -12.27 12.78 -0.14
CA LYS A 215 -11.88 11.37 -0.01
C LYS A 215 -10.55 11.04 -0.70
N LEU A 216 -10.24 11.69 -1.82
CA LEU A 216 -8.94 11.56 -2.47
C LEU A 216 -7.84 12.20 -1.62
N ALA A 217 -8.08 13.39 -1.05
CA ALA A 217 -7.13 14.05 -0.16
C ALA A 217 -6.87 13.23 1.13
N GLU A 218 -7.91 12.69 1.77
CA GLU A 218 -7.77 11.78 2.92
C GLU A 218 -6.91 10.55 2.60
N ARG A 219 -7.06 10.01 1.38
CA ARG A 219 -6.25 8.88 0.90
C ARG A 219 -4.79 9.26 0.72
N GLU A 220 -4.50 10.37 0.07
CA GLU A 220 -3.13 10.84 -0.15
C GLU A 220 -2.40 11.10 1.17
N GLU A 221 -3.06 11.76 2.12
CA GLU A 221 -2.50 12.04 3.44
C GLU A 221 -2.25 10.76 4.24
N ARG A 222 -3.15 9.77 4.14
CA ARG A 222 -2.92 8.45 4.73
C ARG A 222 -1.72 7.74 4.12
N HIS A 223 -1.57 7.75 2.79
CA HIS A 223 -0.41 7.14 2.12
C HIS A 223 0.90 7.84 2.51
N ARG A 224 0.89 9.17 2.70
CA ARG A 224 2.04 9.93 3.17
C ARG A 224 2.48 9.48 4.58
N ARG A 225 1.52 9.26 5.50
CA ARG A 225 1.80 8.81 6.87
C ARG A 225 2.22 7.34 6.97
N ALA A 226 1.58 6.46 6.20
CA ALA A 226 1.85 5.01 6.24
C ALA A 226 3.08 4.58 5.42
N GLY A 227 3.61 5.48 4.58
CA GLY A 227 4.67 5.19 3.61
C GLY A 227 4.11 5.14 2.18
N GLN A 228 4.76 5.85 1.27
CA GLN A 228 4.27 6.01 -0.11
C GLN A 228 4.50 4.78 -1.01
N SER A 229 5.35 3.84 -0.56
CA SER A 229 5.62 2.60 -1.29
C SER A 229 4.60 1.53 -0.92
N ARG A 230 4.07 0.87 -1.95
CA ARG A 230 3.25 -0.34 -1.81
C ARG A 230 4.08 -1.55 -1.39
N TYR A 231 5.36 -1.53 -1.72
CA TYR A 231 6.26 -2.66 -1.66
C TYR A 231 7.07 -2.70 -0.37
N LEU A 232 6.51 -2.15 0.72
CA LEU A 232 7.11 -2.24 2.04
C LEU A 232 7.01 -3.67 2.56
N VAL A 233 8.12 -4.20 3.07
CA VAL A 233 8.24 -5.60 3.48
C VAL A 233 7.39 -5.93 4.73
N GLU A 234 7.10 -4.94 5.57
CA GLU A 234 6.12 -5.03 6.67
C GLU A 234 4.91 -4.12 6.39
N PRO A 235 3.99 -4.52 5.49
CA PRO A 235 2.92 -3.64 5.02
C PRO A 235 1.81 -3.50 6.06
N ASN A 236 1.09 -2.37 6.02
CA ASN A 236 -0.18 -2.21 6.75
C ASN A 236 -1.35 -2.66 5.88
N VAL A 237 -2.06 -3.71 6.29
CA VAL A 237 -3.13 -4.37 5.51
C VAL A 237 -4.37 -3.50 5.32
N LYS A 238 -4.61 -2.58 6.26
CA LYS A 238 -5.79 -1.71 6.26
C LYS A 238 -5.50 -0.36 5.63
N ASP A 239 -4.57 0.39 6.19
CA ASP A 239 -4.32 1.79 5.86
C ASP A 239 -3.14 2.00 4.89
N GLY A 240 -2.39 0.95 4.55
CA GLY A 240 -1.32 1.00 3.54
C GLY A 240 -1.82 1.25 2.12
N LYS A 241 -0.90 1.60 1.21
CA LYS A 241 -1.18 1.79 -0.22
C LYS A 241 -1.56 0.45 -0.87
N GLY A 242 -2.77 0.34 -1.39
CA GLY A 242 -3.35 -0.93 -1.85
C GLY A 242 -4.00 -1.79 -0.76
N GLY A 243 -4.15 -1.27 0.46
CA GLY A 243 -4.84 -1.95 1.56
C GLY A 243 -6.37 -1.82 1.49
N LEU A 244 -7.07 -2.38 2.49
CA LEU A 244 -8.54 -2.38 2.56
C LEU A 244 -9.15 -0.97 2.49
N ARG A 245 -8.48 0.03 3.06
CA ARG A 245 -8.97 1.41 3.05
C ARG A 245 -9.03 2.00 1.64
N ASP A 246 -8.12 1.62 0.75
CA ASP A 246 -8.21 2.05 -0.65
C ASP A 246 -9.51 1.51 -1.26
N LEU A 247 -9.84 0.23 -1.06
CA LEU A 247 -11.11 -0.34 -1.52
C LEU A 247 -12.34 0.32 -0.88
N HIS A 248 -12.27 0.68 0.40
CA HIS A 248 -13.34 1.42 1.08
C HIS A 248 -13.54 2.81 0.48
N THR A 249 -12.45 3.55 0.21
CA THR A 249 -12.50 4.86 -0.45
C THR A 249 -13.20 4.75 -1.80
N LEU A 250 -12.88 3.72 -2.61
CA LEU A 250 -13.58 3.47 -3.88
C LEU A 250 -15.07 3.23 -3.68
N TYR A 251 -15.42 2.38 -2.72
CA TYR A 251 -16.81 2.09 -2.40
C TYR A 251 -17.58 3.34 -1.96
N TRP A 252 -17.00 4.17 -1.09
CA TRP A 252 -17.63 5.41 -0.61
C TRP A 252 -17.88 6.38 -1.74
N ILE A 253 -16.87 6.63 -2.57
CA ILE A 253 -17.01 7.54 -3.70
C ILE A 253 -18.09 7.02 -4.65
N ALA A 254 -18.04 5.73 -5.00
CA ALA A 254 -19.00 5.14 -5.91
C ALA A 254 -20.43 5.20 -5.34
N LYS A 255 -20.61 4.84 -4.06
CA LYS A 255 -21.90 4.91 -3.35
C LYS A 255 -22.47 6.33 -3.32
N TYR A 256 -21.61 7.32 -3.04
CA TYR A 256 -22.01 8.72 -2.95
C TYR A 256 -22.36 9.34 -4.31
N VAL A 257 -21.59 9.01 -5.35
CA VAL A 257 -21.78 9.54 -6.71
C VAL A 257 -22.98 8.90 -7.39
N TYR A 258 -23.06 7.57 -7.36
CA TYR A 258 -24.01 6.79 -8.15
C TYR A 258 -25.29 6.41 -7.42
N ARG A 259 -25.37 6.70 -6.11
CA ARG A 259 -26.53 6.42 -5.26
C ARG A 259 -26.92 4.94 -5.20
N VAL A 260 -25.92 4.09 -5.31
CA VAL A 260 -26.12 2.64 -5.22
C VAL A 260 -26.32 2.21 -3.77
N ARG A 261 -27.18 1.22 -3.54
CA ARG A 261 -27.31 0.59 -2.23
C ARG A 261 -26.41 -0.64 -2.14
N GLU A 262 -26.44 -1.45 -3.19
CA GLU A 262 -25.63 -2.65 -3.34
C GLU A 262 -24.42 -2.47 -4.25
N ARG A 263 -23.39 -3.28 -4.03
CA ARG A 263 -22.12 -3.19 -4.79
C ARG A 263 -22.28 -3.65 -6.24
N GLU A 264 -23.20 -4.59 -6.47
CA GLU A 264 -23.54 -5.18 -7.76
C GLU A 264 -24.14 -4.14 -8.72
N GLU A 265 -24.81 -3.12 -8.20
CA GLU A 265 -25.37 -2.01 -8.98
C GLU A 265 -24.28 -1.20 -9.71
N LEU A 266 -23.03 -1.20 -9.20
CA LEU A 266 -21.90 -0.55 -9.84
C LEU A 266 -21.53 -1.19 -11.19
N ILE A 267 -21.86 -2.46 -11.40
CA ILE A 267 -21.70 -3.12 -12.71
C ILE A 267 -22.77 -2.61 -13.67
N ALA A 268 -24.03 -2.55 -13.23
CA ALA A 268 -25.15 -2.09 -14.04
C ALA A 268 -24.96 -0.64 -14.53
N LEU A 269 -24.30 0.19 -13.72
CA LEU A 269 -23.97 1.59 -14.03
C LEU A 269 -22.67 1.77 -14.84
N GLY A 270 -22.01 0.68 -15.26
CA GLY A 270 -20.79 0.73 -16.08
C GLY A 270 -19.53 1.24 -15.34
N VAL A 271 -19.61 1.38 -14.02
CA VAL A 271 -18.49 1.85 -13.18
C VAL A 271 -17.38 0.82 -13.16
N TYR A 272 -17.74 -0.46 -13.09
CA TYR A 272 -16.82 -1.58 -13.25
C TYR A 272 -17.29 -2.50 -14.37
N ASP A 273 -16.35 -3.00 -15.17
CA ASP A 273 -16.62 -4.17 -16.00
C ASP A 273 -16.70 -5.45 -15.11
N PRO A 274 -17.34 -6.54 -15.57
CA PRO A 274 -17.48 -7.76 -14.77
C PRO A 274 -16.15 -8.44 -14.38
N ARG A 275 -15.04 -8.18 -15.09
CA ARG A 275 -13.70 -8.68 -14.73
C ARG A 275 -13.08 -7.80 -13.65
N GLU A 276 -13.22 -6.49 -13.73
CA GLU A 276 -12.79 -5.51 -12.72
C GLU A 276 -13.51 -5.76 -11.39
N TYR A 277 -14.83 -5.96 -11.41
CA TYR A 277 -15.59 -6.26 -10.20
C TYR A 277 -15.17 -7.58 -9.55
N ARG A 278 -14.93 -8.63 -10.35
CA ARG A 278 -14.40 -9.90 -9.83
C ARG A 278 -13.01 -9.73 -9.22
N ARG A 279 -12.15 -8.89 -9.81
CA ARG A 279 -10.84 -8.55 -9.24
C ARG A 279 -11.01 -7.82 -7.91
N PHE A 280 -11.87 -6.79 -7.85
CA PHE A 280 -12.21 -6.06 -6.63
C PHE A 280 -12.65 -6.99 -5.50
N ARG A 281 -13.56 -7.93 -5.79
CA ARG A 281 -14.04 -8.92 -4.81
C ARG A 281 -12.92 -9.84 -4.31
N ARG A 282 -12.07 -10.36 -5.21
CA ARG A 282 -10.94 -11.22 -4.82
C ARG A 282 -9.91 -10.49 -3.97
N CYS A 283 -9.54 -9.26 -4.35
CA CYS A 283 -8.63 -8.44 -3.56
C CYS A 283 -9.19 -8.18 -2.16
N GLY A 284 -10.48 -7.83 -2.08
CA GLY A 284 -11.15 -7.62 -0.80
C GLY A 284 -11.17 -8.87 0.07
N ASP A 285 -11.55 -10.03 -0.48
CA ASP A 285 -11.61 -11.30 0.26
C ASP A 285 -10.23 -11.69 0.81
N PHE A 286 -9.18 -11.58 0.00
CA PHE A 286 -7.81 -11.88 0.42
C PHE A 286 -7.33 -10.95 1.54
N LEU A 287 -7.50 -9.64 1.39
CA LEU A 287 -7.07 -8.68 2.41
C LEU A 287 -7.85 -8.84 3.72
N TRP A 288 -9.14 -9.18 3.65
CA TRP A 288 -9.92 -9.55 4.81
C TRP A 288 -9.41 -10.85 5.46
N ALA A 289 -9.01 -11.84 4.67
CA ALA A 289 -8.51 -13.11 5.20
C ALA A 289 -7.23 -12.87 6.01
N VAL A 290 -6.27 -12.13 5.42
CA VAL A 290 -5.03 -11.73 6.09
C VAL A 290 -5.33 -11.00 7.39
N ARG A 291 -6.19 -9.96 7.35
CA ARG A 291 -6.53 -9.15 8.53
C ARG A 291 -7.23 -9.97 9.63
N CYS A 292 -8.18 -10.82 9.28
CA CYS A 292 -8.87 -11.67 10.26
C CYS A 292 -7.91 -12.67 10.90
N HIS A 293 -7.05 -13.35 10.12
CA HIS A 293 -6.05 -14.25 10.68
C HIS A 293 -5.06 -13.52 11.59
N MET A 294 -4.62 -12.30 11.24
CA MET A 294 -3.75 -11.49 12.10
C MET A 294 -4.41 -11.15 13.44
N HIS A 295 -5.68 -10.75 13.40
CA HIS A 295 -6.41 -10.41 14.63
C HIS A 295 -6.64 -11.62 15.52
N PHE A 296 -6.99 -12.78 14.93
CA PHE A 296 -7.13 -14.03 15.70
C PHE A 296 -5.79 -14.48 16.29
N LEU A 297 -4.72 -14.46 15.49
CA LEU A 297 -3.38 -14.87 15.93
C LEU A 297 -2.84 -14.00 17.07
N THR A 298 -3.02 -12.68 16.97
CA THR A 298 -2.44 -11.73 17.94
C THR A 298 -3.38 -11.39 19.10
N GLY A 299 -4.66 -11.77 19.02
CA GLY A 299 -5.69 -11.39 19.99
C GLY A 299 -6.00 -9.88 20.05
N ARG A 300 -5.49 -9.08 19.10
CA ARG A 300 -5.63 -7.62 19.08
C ARG A 300 -5.86 -7.07 17.67
N ALA A 301 -6.16 -5.78 17.58
CA ALA A 301 -6.33 -5.06 16.32
C ALA A 301 -4.97 -4.76 15.63
N GLU A 302 -4.17 -5.78 15.38
CA GLU A 302 -2.91 -5.66 14.66
C GLU A 302 -3.16 -5.48 13.17
N GLU A 303 -2.63 -4.40 12.59
CA GLU A 303 -2.84 -4.06 11.17
C GLU A 303 -1.52 -4.07 10.37
N ARG A 304 -0.37 -4.13 11.05
CA ARG A 304 0.95 -4.27 10.42
C ARG A 304 1.32 -5.75 10.33
N LEU A 305 1.60 -6.21 9.11
CA LEU A 305 2.05 -7.56 8.84
C LEU A 305 3.57 -7.65 9.07
N SER A 306 3.98 -7.73 10.33
CA SER A 306 5.38 -7.76 10.75
C SER A 306 6.06 -9.11 10.50
N PHE A 307 7.39 -9.11 10.43
CA PHE A 307 8.18 -10.31 10.10
C PHE A 307 7.90 -11.51 11.01
N ASP A 308 7.65 -11.27 12.30
CA ASP A 308 7.38 -12.30 13.31
C ASP A 308 6.08 -13.06 13.07
N ILE A 309 5.05 -12.42 12.53
CA ILE A 309 3.75 -13.05 12.25
C ILE A 309 3.60 -13.56 10.81
N GLN A 310 4.40 -13.05 9.86
CA GLN A 310 4.27 -13.36 8.44
C GLN A 310 4.32 -14.87 8.13
N ARG A 311 5.23 -15.62 8.78
CA ARG A 311 5.35 -17.07 8.58
C ARG A 311 4.10 -17.80 9.04
N GLU A 312 3.61 -17.48 10.24
CA GLU A 312 2.42 -18.10 10.80
C GLU A 312 1.17 -17.79 9.96
N ILE A 313 1.04 -16.56 9.48
CA ILE A 313 -0.05 -16.16 8.59
C ILE A 313 0.02 -16.90 7.25
N ALA A 314 1.22 -17.13 6.69
CA ALA A 314 1.38 -17.92 5.47
C ALA A 314 0.86 -19.36 5.65
N VAL A 315 1.18 -20.01 6.77
CA VAL A 315 0.69 -21.35 7.11
C VAL A 315 -0.82 -21.36 7.30
N ARG A 316 -1.38 -20.39 8.05
CA ARG A 316 -2.83 -20.27 8.31
C ARG A 316 -3.65 -20.05 7.03
N LEU A 317 -3.08 -19.35 6.04
CA LEU A 317 -3.67 -19.17 4.71
C LEU A 317 -3.43 -20.38 3.77
N GLY A 318 -2.64 -21.35 4.21
CA GLY A 318 -2.35 -22.60 3.50
C GLY A 318 -1.35 -22.47 2.37
N TYR A 319 -0.38 -21.55 2.47
CA TYR A 319 0.78 -21.53 1.58
C TYR A 319 1.75 -22.66 1.96
N THR A 320 2.34 -23.25 0.93
CA THR A 320 3.33 -24.33 1.05
C THR A 320 4.65 -23.93 0.40
N GLU A 321 5.74 -24.55 0.83
CA GLU A 321 7.05 -24.34 0.21
C GLU A 321 7.10 -24.91 -1.22
N HIS A 322 7.92 -24.31 -2.08
CA HIS A 322 8.30 -24.83 -3.39
C HIS A 322 9.81 -24.71 -3.59
N PRO A 323 10.44 -25.47 -4.51
CA PRO A 323 11.88 -25.34 -4.78
C PRO A 323 12.28 -23.90 -5.06
N GLY A 324 13.15 -23.33 -4.21
CA GLY A 324 13.68 -21.97 -4.34
C GLY A 324 12.82 -20.85 -3.72
N LEU A 325 11.63 -21.13 -3.18
CA LEU A 325 10.77 -20.12 -2.53
C LEU A 325 10.09 -20.68 -1.28
N ARG A 326 10.27 -19.99 -0.15
CA ARG A 326 9.59 -20.33 1.11
C ARG A 326 8.11 -19.97 1.04
N ASP A 327 7.31 -20.64 1.86
CA ASP A 327 5.88 -20.37 2.05
C ASP A 327 5.58 -18.87 2.29
N VAL A 328 6.34 -18.22 3.18
CA VAL A 328 6.23 -16.81 3.51
C VAL A 328 6.54 -15.90 2.32
N GLU A 329 7.53 -16.24 1.50
CA GLU A 329 7.91 -15.45 0.33
C GLU A 329 6.83 -15.54 -0.75
N ARG A 330 6.21 -16.72 -0.92
CA ARG A 330 5.06 -16.90 -1.82
C ARG A 330 3.84 -16.13 -1.35
N PHE A 331 3.54 -16.19 -0.06
CA PHE A 331 2.46 -15.42 0.55
C PHE A 331 2.66 -13.92 0.32
N MET A 332 3.84 -13.41 0.65
CA MET A 332 4.15 -11.99 0.53
C MET A 332 4.17 -11.53 -0.92
N LYS A 333 4.66 -12.36 -1.85
CA LYS A 333 4.53 -12.09 -3.29
C LYS A 333 3.07 -11.96 -3.72
N HIS A 334 2.20 -12.88 -3.30
CA HIS A 334 0.76 -12.79 -3.60
C HIS A 334 0.15 -11.53 -2.96
N TYR A 335 0.53 -11.17 -1.73
CA TYR A 335 0.07 -9.95 -1.07
C TYR A 335 0.41 -8.70 -1.89
N PHE A 336 1.65 -8.54 -2.36
CA PHE A 336 2.05 -7.36 -3.15
C PHE A 336 1.34 -7.30 -4.51
N LEU A 337 1.08 -8.44 -5.14
CA LEU A 337 0.27 -8.51 -6.37
C LEU A 337 -1.18 -8.08 -6.11
N ILE A 338 -1.78 -8.50 -4.99
CA ILE A 338 -3.12 -8.05 -4.58
C ILE A 338 -3.12 -6.55 -4.32
N ALA A 339 -2.13 -6.03 -3.58
CA ALA A 339 -2.03 -4.60 -3.33
C ALA A 339 -1.93 -3.83 -4.66
N LYS A 340 -1.14 -4.33 -5.63
CA LYS A 340 -1.01 -3.72 -6.96
C LYS A 340 -2.36 -3.64 -7.66
N ASP A 341 -3.09 -4.75 -7.69
CA ASP A 341 -4.43 -4.81 -8.28
C ASP A 341 -5.42 -3.80 -7.64
N VAL A 342 -5.36 -3.60 -6.32
CA VAL A 342 -6.17 -2.57 -5.63
C VAL A 342 -5.79 -1.16 -6.10
N GLY A 343 -4.50 -0.91 -6.31
CA GLY A 343 -4.01 0.34 -6.88
C GLY A 343 -4.55 0.60 -8.28
N ASP A 344 -4.48 -0.42 -9.14
CA ASP A 344 -4.95 -0.34 -10.52
C ASP A 344 -6.46 -0.05 -10.54
N LEU A 345 -7.26 -0.75 -9.73
CA LEU A 345 -8.70 -0.49 -9.57
C LEU A 345 -9.01 0.94 -9.08
N THR A 346 -8.14 1.49 -8.22
CA THR A 346 -8.29 2.86 -7.73
C THR A 346 -8.06 3.88 -8.84
N ALA A 347 -7.02 3.68 -9.64
CA ALA A 347 -6.70 4.55 -10.77
C ALA A 347 -7.83 4.56 -11.82
N ILE A 348 -8.42 3.39 -12.13
CA ILE A 348 -9.56 3.26 -13.06
C ILE A 348 -10.73 4.14 -12.61
N LEU A 349 -11.13 4.01 -11.34
CA LEU A 349 -12.29 4.74 -10.83
C LEU A 349 -12.04 6.25 -10.84
N CYS A 350 -10.85 6.70 -10.41
CA CYS A 350 -10.50 8.11 -10.42
C CYS A 350 -10.59 8.71 -11.83
N ALA A 351 -10.07 8.00 -12.84
CA ALA A 351 -10.14 8.42 -14.24
C ALA A 351 -11.58 8.55 -14.75
N LYS A 352 -12.43 7.56 -14.46
CA LYS A 352 -13.85 7.58 -14.85
C LYS A 352 -14.60 8.74 -14.20
N LEU A 353 -14.29 9.04 -12.94
CA LEU A 353 -14.91 10.15 -12.20
C LEU A 353 -14.47 11.51 -12.74
N GLU A 354 -13.19 11.69 -13.02
CA GLU A 354 -12.66 12.91 -13.64
C GLU A 354 -13.36 13.17 -14.99
N ASN A 355 -13.47 12.14 -15.84
CA ASN A 355 -14.15 12.23 -17.14
C ASN A 355 -15.65 12.55 -17.03
N SER A 356 -16.31 12.08 -15.97
CA SER A 356 -17.75 12.30 -15.73
C SER A 356 -18.02 13.67 -15.12
N GLN A 357 -17.18 14.13 -14.18
CA GLN A 357 -17.27 15.45 -13.54
C GLN A 357 -16.88 16.58 -14.51
N ALA A 358 -15.91 16.35 -15.40
CA ALA A 358 -15.54 17.30 -16.45
C ALA A 358 -16.71 17.59 -17.42
N LYS A 359 -17.62 16.63 -17.63
CA LYS A 359 -18.85 16.81 -18.40
C LYS A 359 -19.97 17.53 -17.62
N ALA A 360 -19.91 17.53 -16.29
CA ALA A 360 -20.96 18.04 -15.41
C ALA A 360 -20.75 19.48 -14.91
N MET A 361 -19.64 20.17 -15.26
CA MET A 361 -19.35 21.53 -14.79
C MET A 361 -19.24 22.60 -15.90
N PRO A 362 -20.37 23.13 -16.45
CA PRO A 362 -20.33 24.25 -17.40
C PRO A 362 -20.17 25.65 -16.77
N VAL A 363 -20.25 25.80 -15.43
CA VAL A 363 -20.49 27.13 -14.82
C VAL A 363 -19.23 27.81 -14.28
N LEU A 364 -18.23 27.07 -13.80
CA LEU A 364 -16.94 27.62 -13.33
C LEU A 364 -15.92 27.89 -14.45
N SER A 365 -16.19 27.39 -15.67
CA SER A 365 -15.30 27.53 -16.83
C SER A 365 -15.16 28.96 -17.35
N ARG A 366 -16.03 29.91 -16.96
CA ARG A 366 -16.01 31.29 -17.50
C ARG A 366 -15.05 32.22 -16.75
N MET A 367 -14.77 31.97 -15.47
CA MET A 367 -13.93 32.84 -14.65
C MET A 367 -12.47 32.34 -14.53
N MET A 368 -12.23 31.03 -14.72
CA MET A 368 -10.89 30.42 -14.75
C MET A 368 -10.28 30.27 -16.16
N ALA A 369 -10.87 30.87 -17.19
CA ALA A 369 -10.35 30.79 -18.56
C ALA A 369 -8.96 31.41 -18.74
N ARG A 370 -8.49 32.25 -17.80
CA ARG A 370 -7.16 32.87 -17.81
C ARG A 370 -6.02 31.98 -17.29
N PHE A 371 -6.33 30.86 -16.64
CA PHE A 371 -5.35 29.90 -16.10
C PHE A 371 -5.56 28.48 -16.65
N ARG A 372 -6.14 28.37 -17.86
CA ARG A 372 -6.44 27.07 -18.46
C ARG A 372 -5.13 26.33 -18.79
N PRO A 373 -4.97 25.06 -18.37
CA PRO A 373 -3.98 24.16 -18.95
C PRO A 373 -4.16 24.14 -20.47
N ARG A 374 -3.05 24.07 -21.24
CA ARG A 374 -3.10 24.02 -22.70
C ARG A 374 -4.10 22.96 -23.17
N ALA A 375 -4.91 23.33 -24.17
CA ALA A 375 -5.88 22.44 -24.80
C ALA A 375 -5.22 21.14 -25.29
N ARG A 376 -6.03 20.09 -25.45
CA ARG A 376 -5.64 18.81 -26.03
C ARG A 376 -4.84 19.04 -27.32
N HIS A 377 -3.59 18.60 -27.34
CA HIS A 377 -2.71 18.73 -28.50
C HIS A 377 -1.91 17.44 -28.69
N THR A 378 -1.53 17.16 -29.93
CA THR A 378 -0.61 16.08 -30.26
C THR A 378 0.81 16.46 -29.85
N LEU A 379 1.63 15.47 -29.54
CA LEU A 379 3.06 15.70 -29.34
C LEU A 379 3.72 15.99 -30.69
N SER A 380 4.69 16.91 -30.72
CA SER A 380 5.37 17.30 -31.97
C SER A 380 6.15 16.17 -32.63
N GLU A 381 6.49 15.12 -31.88
CA GLU A 381 7.30 13.99 -32.33
C GLU A 381 6.45 12.83 -32.90
N THR A 382 5.14 12.79 -32.60
CA THR A 382 4.25 11.73 -33.08
C THR A 382 2.77 12.09 -32.88
N GLU A 383 1.94 11.70 -33.85
CA GLU A 383 0.48 11.81 -33.77
C GLU A 383 -0.17 10.69 -32.93
N ASP A 384 0.58 9.66 -32.53
CA ASP A 384 0.07 8.53 -31.74
C ASP A 384 -0.23 8.89 -30.28
N PHE A 385 0.30 10.01 -29.79
CA PHE A 385 0.12 10.47 -28.43
C PHE A 385 -0.40 11.91 -28.39
N ILE A 386 -1.25 12.14 -27.39
CA ILE A 386 -1.85 13.44 -27.10
C ILE A 386 -1.55 13.81 -25.65
N VAL A 387 -1.56 15.11 -25.38
CA VAL A 387 -1.48 15.63 -24.01
C VAL A 387 -2.84 16.20 -23.63
N ASP A 388 -3.40 15.71 -22.54
CA ASP A 388 -4.66 16.18 -21.95
C ASP A 388 -4.42 16.58 -20.49
N TYR A 389 -4.64 17.86 -20.15
CA TYR A 389 -4.39 18.41 -18.80
C TYR A 389 -3.02 18.03 -18.19
N ASN A 390 -1.94 18.21 -18.96
CA ASN A 390 -0.56 17.84 -18.55
C ASN A 390 -0.35 16.33 -18.28
N ARG A 391 -1.22 15.49 -18.86
CA ARG A 391 -1.08 14.03 -18.86
C ARG A 391 -0.95 13.51 -20.27
N ILE A 392 0.02 12.63 -20.52
CA ILE A 392 0.14 11.92 -21.79
C ILE A 392 -0.94 10.85 -21.89
N ASN A 393 -1.63 10.79 -23.04
CA ASN A 393 -2.62 9.78 -23.37
C ASN A 393 -2.40 9.28 -24.81
N VAL A 394 -3.02 8.16 -25.15
CA VAL A 394 -3.01 7.62 -26.51
C VAL A 394 -4.01 8.37 -27.39
N ALA A 395 -3.69 8.55 -28.67
CA ALA A 395 -4.61 9.15 -29.64
C ALA A 395 -5.82 8.25 -29.92
N ASP A 396 -5.61 6.92 -29.97
CA ASP A 396 -6.65 5.91 -30.16
C ASP A 396 -6.27 4.54 -29.56
N GLU A 397 -7.23 3.60 -29.50
CA GLU A 397 -7.09 2.29 -28.85
C GLU A 397 -6.15 1.31 -29.57
N ASN A 398 -5.78 1.56 -30.83
CA ASN A 398 -4.95 0.66 -31.63
C ASN A 398 -3.49 1.13 -31.78
N VAL A 399 -3.10 2.23 -31.14
CA VAL A 399 -1.73 2.80 -31.16
C VAL A 399 -0.65 1.72 -30.95
N PHE A 400 -0.79 0.88 -29.93
CA PHE A 400 0.19 -0.18 -29.64
C PHE A 400 0.15 -1.36 -30.61
N LYS A 401 -0.99 -1.60 -31.27
CA LYS A 401 -1.08 -2.66 -32.29
C LYS A 401 -0.45 -2.22 -33.61
N ARG A 402 -0.56 -0.93 -33.94
CA ARG A 402 0.08 -0.37 -35.14
C ARG A 402 1.59 -0.32 -34.97
N ASP A 403 2.06 0.13 -33.82
CA ASP A 403 3.48 0.16 -33.48
C ASP A 403 3.68 -0.31 -32.02
N PRO A 404 4.12 -1.56 -31.80
CA PRO A 404 4.43 -2.07 -30.46
C PRO A 404 5.53 -1.29 -29.73
N VAL A 405 6.41 -0.58 -30.43
CA VAL A 405 7.45 0.29 -29.82
C VAL A 405 6.81 1.41 -29.00
N ASN A 406 5.57 1.80 -29.32
CA ASN A 406 4.82 2.78 -28.53
C ASN A 406 4.60 2.36 -27.07
N LEU A 407 4.69 1.06 -26.75
CA LEU A 407 4.64 0.57 -25.36
C LEU A 407 5.86 1.01 -24.53
N ILE A 408 7.00 1.30 -25.17
CA ILE A 408 8.19 1.88 -24.53
C ILE A 408 8.19 3.41 -24.73
N ARG A 409 7.85 3.86 -25.94
CA ARG A 409 7.90 5.28 -26.33
C ARG A 409 7.03 6.18 -25.45
N ILE A 410 5.85 5.72 -25.03
CA ILE A 410 4.97 6.50 -24.15
C ILE A 410 5.67 6.92 -22.85
N PHE A 411 6.49 6.03 -22.27
CA PHE A 411 7.23 6.30 -21.04
C PHE A 411 8.40 7.26 -21.27
N HIS A 412 9.12 7.06 -22.37
CA HIS A 412 10.19 7.96 -22.77
C HIS A 412 9.66 9.39 -23.00
N LEU A 413 8.56 9.54 -23.74
CA LEU A 413 7.95 10.86 -24.01
C LEU A 413 7.41 11.51 -22.73
N ALA A 414 6.76 10.74 -21.86
CA ALA A 414 6.31 11.24 -20.56
C ALA A 414 7.48 11.80 -19.74
N GLN A 415 8.59 11.07 -19.69
CA GLN A 415 9.81 11.50 -18.98
C GLN A 415 10.45 12.74 -19.61
N LYS A 416 10.54 12.77 -20.94
CA LYS A 416 11.16 13.85 -21.70
C LYS A 416 10.42 15.18 -21.53
N TYR A 417 9.09 15.14 -21.57
CA TYR A 417 8.23 16.32 -21.43
C TYR A 417 7.73 16.57 -20.01
N ASN A 418 8.17 15.77 -19.03
CA ASN A 418 7.73 15.84 -17.63
C ASN A 418 6.18 15.81 -17.49
N LEU A 419 5.55 14.86 -18.20
CA LEU A 419 4.10 14.67 -18.21
C LEU A 419 3.72 13.53 -17.27
N ALA A 420 2.58 13.69 -16.59
CA ALA A 420 1.97 12.59 -15.86
C ALA A 420 1.31 11.60 -16.85
N PHE A 421 1.04 10.36 -16.42
CA PHE A 421 0.35 9.39 -17.27
C PHE A 421 -1.16 9.48 -17.11
N HIS A 422 -1.89 9.49 -18.22
CA HIS A 422 -3.33 9.33 -18.18
C HIS A 422 -3.68 7.87 -17.82
N PRO A 423 -4.62 7.62 -16.88
CA PRO A 423 -4.96 6.25 -16.48
C PRO A 423 -5.39 5.35 -17.65
N ASP A 424 -6.20 5.87 -18.58
CA ASP A 424 -6.65 5.10 -19.76
C ASP A 424 -5.48 4.59 -20.60
N ALA A 425 -4.43 5.38 -20.82
CA ALA A 425 -3.23 4.95 -21.54
C ALA A 425 -2.49 3.84 -20.78
N MET A 426 -2.38 3.95 -19.46
CA MET A 426 -1.76 2.92 -18.61
C MET A 426 -2.55 1.61 -18.61
N HIS A 427 -3.89 1.70 -18.59
CA HIS A 427 -4.77 0.53 -18.73
C HIS A 427 -4.66 -0.11 -20.11
N LEU A 428 -4.59 0.69 -21.17
CA LEU A 428 -4.41 0.17 -22.51
C LEU A 428 -3.04 -0.52 -22.66
N ALA A 429 -1.98 0.05 -22.09
CA ALA A 429 -0.65 -0.58 -22.08
C ALA A 429 -0.68 -1.93 -21.35
N THR A 430 -1.34 -1.99 -20.20
CA THR A 430 -1.52 -3.23 -19.40
C THR A 430 -2.30 -4.30 -20.17
N ARG A 431 -3.35 -3.91 -20.92
CA ARG A 431 -4.12 -4.82 -21.79
C ARG A 431 -3.35 -5.27 -23.04
N SER A 432 -2.30 -4.56 -23.38
CA SER A 432 -1.50 -4.75 -24.60
C SER A 432 -0.15 -5.44 -24.35
N LEU A 433 0.13 -5.89 -23.11
CA LEU A 433 1.40 -6.54 -22.75
C LEU A 433 1.77 -7.74 -23.63
N LYS A 434 0.77 -8.43 -24.19
CA LYS A 434 1.00 -9.54 -25.12
C LYS A 434 1.70 -9.14 -26.44
N LEU A 435 1.73 -7.85 -26.76
CA LEU A 435 2.44 -7.31 -27.92
C LEU A 435 3.94 -7.13 -27.64
N ILE A 436 4.37 -7.31 -26.38
CA ILE A 436 5.78 -7.34 -26.00
C ILE A 436 6.28 -8.78 -26.16
N ASP A 437 6.45 -9.18 -27.42
CA ASP A 437 6.96 -10.50 -27.81
C ASP A 437 8.49 -10.51 -27.93
N GLN A 438 9.06 -11.49 -28.64
CA GLN A 438 10.51 -11.55 -28.87
C GLN A 438 10.96 -10.44 -29.83
N GLU A 439 10.18 -10.14 -30.86
CA GLU A 439 10.51 -9.14 -31.88
C GLU A 439 10.62 -7.75 -31.26
N LEU A 440 9.65 -7.34 -30.44
CA LEU A 440 9.75 -6.05 -29.74
C LEU A 440 10.92 -6.01 -28.76
N ARG A 441 11.24 -7.13 -28.09
CA ARG A 441 12.37 -7.22 -27.16
C ARG A 441 13.72 -7.09 -27.86
N GLU A 442 13.82 -7.54 -29.11
CA GLU A 442 15.05 -7.43 -29.93
C GLU A 442 15.09 -6.15 -30.78
N ASN A 443 13.99 -5.40 -30.86
CA ASN A 443 13.90 -4.17 -31.63
C ASN A 443 14.89 -3.10 -31.12
N GLU A 444 15.75 -2.60 -32.03
CA GLU A 444 16.82 -1.64 -31.70
C GLU A 444 16.27 -0.32 -31.13
N GLU A 445 15.20 0.21 -31.71
CA GLU A 445 14.57 1.46 -31.26
C GLU A 445 13.96 1.32 -29.87
N ALA A 446 13.29 0.19 -29.58
CA ALA A 446 12.75 -0.07 -28.25
C ALA A 446 13.86 -0.15 -27.18
N ASN A 447 14.98 -0.81 -27.49
CA ASN A 447 16.12 -0.90 -26.58
C ASN A 447 16.82 0.46 -26.40
N ARG A 448 16.96 1.27 -27.47
CA ARG A 448 17.46 2.64 -27.40
C ARG A 448 16.61 3.51 -26.49
N LEU A 449 15.28 3.50 -26.68
CA LEU A 449 14.34 4.25 -25.84
C LEU A 449 14.38 3.79 -24.38
N PHE A 450 14.51 2.48 -24.13
CA PHE A 450 14.64 1.96 -22.77
C PHE A 450 15.94 2.43 -22.09
N LEU A 451 17.06 2.41 -22.80
CA LEU A 451 18.33 2.91 -22.27
C LEU A 451 18.27 4.41 -21.97
N GLU A 452 17.60 5.20 -22.83
CA GLU A 452 17.35 6.63 -22.59
C GLU A 452 16.47 6.86 -21.36
N ILE A 453 15.43 6.04 -21.15
CA ILE A 453 14.60 6.11 -19.94
C ILE A 453 15.43 5.86 -18.69
N LEU A 454 16.23 4.79 -18.72
CA LEU A 454 17.04 4.34 -17.59
C LEU A 454 18.13 5.34 -17.22
N THR A 455 18.72 5.99 -18.22
CA THR A 455 19.87 6.89 -18.05
C THR A 455 19.48 8.37 -18.09
N SER A 456 18.19 8.69 -18.07
CA SER A 456 17.68 10.06 -18.14
C SER A 456 18.16 10.91 -16.96
N LYS A 457 18.35 12.21 -17.22
CA LYS A 457 18.59 13.20 -16.16
C LYS A 457 17.30 13.66 -15.47
N ASN A 458 16.15 13.32 -16.05
CA ASN A 458 14.84 13.54 -15.45
C ASN A 458 14.49 12.38 -14.50
N ASP A 459 13.29 12.38 -13.93
CA ASP A 459 12.85 11.42 -12.91
C ASP A 459 12.70 9.98 -13.45
N ALA A 460 13.82 9.25 -13.56
CA ALA A 460 13.89 7.86 -13.99
C ALA A 460 13.22 6.89 -13.01
N GLU A 461 13.32 7.16 -11.70
CA GLU A 461 12.69 6.34 -10.67
C GLU A 461 11.17 6.28 -10.88
N THR A 462 10.52 7.44 -10.99
CA THR A 462 9.06 7.49 -11.17
C THR A 462 8.63 6.81 -12.47
N VAL A 463 9.36 7.01 -13.57
CA VAL A 463 8.97 6.44 -14.86
C VAL A 463 9.17 4.93 -14.89
N LEU A 464 10.29 4.40 -14.39
CA LEU A 464 10.52 2.95 -14.26
C LEU A 464 9.47 2.30 -13.34
N ARG A 465 9.11 2.98 -12.24
CA ARG A 465 8.04 2.55 -11.35
C ARG A 465 6.70 2.46 -12.08
N ARG A 466 6.35 3.45 -12.92
CA ARG A 466 5.13 3.40 -13.75
C ARG A 466 5.19 2.30 -14.82
N MET A 467 6.35 2.07 -15.43
CA MET A 467 6.55 0.95 -16.35
C MET A 467 6.35 -0.40 -15.64
N ASN A 468 6.83 -0.53 -14.40
CA ASN A 468 6.64 -1.73 -13.58
C ASN A 468 5.17 -1.91 -13.19
N GLU A 469 4.50 -0.84 -12.74
CA GLU A 469 3.06 -0.86 -12.41
C GLU A 469 2.18 -1.24 -13.61
N ALA A 470 2.51 -0.80 -14.83
CA ALA A 470 1.83 -1.23 -16.05
C ALA A 470 2.17 -2.67 -16.48
N GLY A 471 3.17 -3.31 -15.86
CA GLY A 471 3.72 -4.61 -16.27
C GLY A 471 4.66 -4.54 -17.49
N VAL A 472 4.85 -3.37 -18.09
CA VAL A 472 5.66 -3.18 -19.30
C VAL A 472 7.12 -3.52 -19.01
N LEU A 473 7.67 -3.04 -17.90
CA LEU A 473 9.08 -3.26 -17.53
C LEU A 473 9.41 -4.76 -17.38
N GLY A 474 8.60 -5.48 -16.60
CA GLY A 474 8.81 -6.90 -16.35
C GLY A 474 8.58 -7.79 -17.58
N THR A 475 7.76 -7.35 -18.53
CA THR A 475 7.54 -8.07 -19.80
C THR A 475 8.67 -7.78 -20.80
N PHE A 476 9.15 -6.53 -20.88
CA PHE A 476 10.25 -6.12 -21.76
C PHE A 476 11.62 -6.66 -21.31
N VAL A 477 11.84 -6.72 -20.00
CA VAL A 477 13.01 -7.34 -19.37
C VAL A 477 12.55 -8.55 -18.54
N PRO A 478 12.44 -9.76 -19.13
CA PRO A 478 11.88 -10.93 -18.43
C PRO A 478 12.60 -11.32 -17.14
N ALA A 479 13.90 -11.03 -17.02
CA ALA A 479 14.64 -11.23 -15.78
C ALA A 479 14.09 -10.36 -14.65
N PHE A 480 13.75 -9.10 -14.94
CA PHE A 480 13.10 -8.19 -14.01
C PHE A 480 11.70 -8.69 -13.64
N GLY A 481 10.93 -9.19 -14.63
CA GLY A 481 9.61 -9.77 -14.39
C GLY A 481 9.58 -10.90 -13.35
N ARG A 482 10.68 -11.64 -13.18
CA ARG A 482 10.77 -12.74 -12.19
C ARG A 482 10.85 -12.24 -10.74
N ILE A 483 11.50 -11.09 -10.54
CA ILE A 483 11.71 -10.45 -9.23
C ILE A 483 10.60 -9.46 -8.85
N VAL A 484 9.65 -9.18 -9.76
CA VAL A 484 8.48 -8.33 -9.43
C VAL A 484 7.74 -8.91 -8.23
N ALA A 485 7.48 -8.03 -7.25
CA ALA A 485 6.83 -8.38 -5.98
C ALA A 485 7.60 -9.46 -5.16
N MET A 486 8.89 -9.67 -5.43
CA MET A 486 9.71 -10.61 -4.67
C MET A 486 10.19 -9.95 -3.38
N MET A 487 9.78 -10.52 -2.26
CA MET A 487 10.34 -10.21 -0.96
C MET A 487 11.54 -11.12 -0.69
N GLN A 488 12.56 -10.58 -0.02
CA GLN A 488 13.54 -11.40 0.69
C GLN A 488 13.19 -11.41 2.17
N PHE A 489 13.06 -12.60 2.76
CA PHE A 489 12.81 -12.72 4.19
C PHE A 489 14.12 -12.48 4.98
N ASN A 490 14.58 -11.22 5.03
CA ASN A 490 15.70 -10.78 5.84
C ASN A 490 15.39 -9.39 6.45
N MET A 491 15.95 -9.10 7.64
CA MET A 491 15.64 -7.87 8.40
C MET A 491 16.25 -6.60 7.81
N TYR A 492 17.02 -6.70 6.72
CA TYR A 492 17.79 -5.58 6.20
C TYR A 492 17.08 -4.83 5.07
N HIS A 493 16.20 -5.46 4.30
CA HIS A 493 15.52 -4.81 3.18
C HIS A 493 14.14 -4.31 3.59
N HIS A 494 13.90 -3.01 3.37
CA HIS A 494 12.59 -2.41 3.60
C HIS A 494 11.62 -2.63 2.43
N TYR A 495 12.14 -3.01 1.25
CA TYR A 495 11.39 -3.06 0.00
C TYR A 495 11.50 -4.43 -0.71
N THR A 496 10.56 -4.74 -1.61
CA THR A 496 10.72 -5.86 -2.57
C THR A 496 11.90 -5.61 -3.49
N VAL A 497 12.46 -6.66 -4.09
CA VAL A 497 13.67 -6.59 -4.93
C VAL A 497 13.47 -5.66 -6.12
N ASP A 498 12.32 -5.71 -6.81
CA ASP A 498 12.01 -4.83 -7.94
C ASP A 498 11.92 -3.35 -7.52
N GLU A 499 11.30 -3.09 -6.37
CA GLU A 499 11.22 -1.73 -5.80
C GLU A 499 12.60 -1.21 -5.40
N HIS A 500 13.43 -2.07 -4.79
CA HIS A 500 14.80 -1.76 -4.41
C HIS A 500 15.62 -1.33 -5.63
N LEU A 501 15.63 -2.13 -6.70
CA LEU A 501 16.34 -1.78 -7.94
C LEU A 501 15.92 -0.42 -8.51
N VAL A 502 14.62 -0.13 -8.55
CA VAL A 502 14.10 1.15 -9.04
C VAL A 502 14.57 2.32 -8.14
N ARG A 503 14.57 2.13 -6.82
CA ARG A 503 15.11 3.11 -5.87
C ARG A 503 16.62 3.31 -6.01
N CYS A 504 17.38 2.27 -6.32
CA CYS A 504 18.80 2.39 -6.57
C CYS A 504 19.10 3.28 -7.78
N ILE A 505 18.26 3.24 -8.82
CA ILE A 505 18.34 4.18 -9.95
C ILE A 505 18.04 5.62 -9.50
N GLY A 506 17.03 5.83 -8.65
CA GLY A 506 16.76 7.14 -8.06
C GLY A 506 17.92 7.67 -7.24
N ALA A 507 18.49 6.85 -6.35
CA ALA A 507 19.66 7.19 -5.55
C ALA A 507 20.89 7.52 -6.41
N LEU A 508 21.13 6.75 -7.47
CA LEU A 508 22.22 7.03 -8.42
C LEU A 508 21.99 8.35 -9.17
N SER A 509 20.75 8.64 -9.59
CA SER A 509 20.38 9.91 -10.23
C SER A 509 20.58 11.10 -9.29
N ASP A 510 20.26 10.96 -8.00
CA ASP A 510 20.50 12.00 -7.00
C ASP A 510 21.99 12.23 -6.73
N ILE A 511 22.80 11.17 -6.72
CA ILE A 511 24.27 11.26 -6.64
C ILE A 511 24.81 11.98 -7.88
N GLU A 512 24.37 11.60 -9.08
CA GLU A 512 24.82 12.24 -10.32
C GLU A 512 24.46 13.73 -10.38
N ALA A 513 23.25 14.08 -9.96
CA ALA A 513 22.78 15.46 -9.94
C ALA A 513 23.35 16.28 -8.78
N GLY A 514 24.08 15.67 -7.84
CA GLY A 514 24.61 16.31 -6.64
C GLY A 514 23.54 16.73 -5.63
N ARG A 515 22.38 16.06 -5.64
CA ARG A 515 21.29 16.23 -4.65
C ARG A 515 21.50 15.38 -3.40
N ALA A 516 22.40 14.40 -3.44
CA ALA A 516 22.72 13.52 -2.32
C ALA A 516 23.81 14.11 -1.40
N GLU A 517 23.43 15.05 -0.52
CA GLU A 517 24.37 15.73 0.39
C GLU A 517 25.09 14.80 1.38
N ASP A 518 24.49 13.67 1.72
CA ASP A 518 25.05 12.62 2.58
C ASP A 518 25.99 11.67 1.83
N ALA A 519 26.08 11.77 0.50
CA ALA A 519 26.92 10.96 -0.38
C ALA A 519 27.83 11.82 -1.26
N LYS A 520 28.36 12.93 -0.71
CA LYS A 520 29.27 13.86 -1.41
C LYS A 520 30.45 13.17 -2.08
N PHE A 521 31.08 12.21 -1.40
CA PHE A 521 32.21 11.48 -1.95
C PHE A 521 31.85 10.73 -3.25
N ALA A 522 30.73 10.01 -3.27
CA ALA A 522 30.26 9.34 -4.49
C ALA A 522 29.88 10.35 -5.59
N THR A 523 29.33 11.51 -5.23
CA THR A 523 29.03 12.61 -6.16
C THR A 523 30.30 13.16 -6.82
N GLU A 524 31.36 13.32 -6.05
CA GLU A 524 32.68 13.76 -6.56
C GLU A 524 33.26 12.71 -7.51
N LEU A 525 33.27 11.43 -7.11
CA LEU A 525 33.74 10.34 -7.97
C LEU A 525 32.96 10.26 -9.29
N MET A 526 31.63 10.43 -9.26
CA MET A 526 30.76 10.41 -10.43
C MET A 526 31.13 11.46 -11.48
N ARG A 527 31.77 12.57 -11.10
CA ARG A 527 32.26 13.60 -12.03
C ARG A 527 33.57 13.22 -12.72
N THR A 528 34.27 12.22 -12.20
CA THR A 528 35.61 11.82 -12.66
C THR A 528 35.64 10.51 -13.45
N ILE A 529 34.52 9.78 -13.51
CA ILE A 529 34.42 8.56 -14.33
C ILE A 529 34.46 8.90 -15.82
N GLN A 530 34.84 7.93 -16.64
CA GLN A 530 34.76 8.12 -18.09
C GLN A 530 33.30 8.32 -18.52
N PRO A 531 33.00 9.26 -19.43
CA PRO A 531 31.62 9.57 -19.83
C PRO A 531 30.82 8.34 -20.28
N ARG A 532 31.47 7.40 -20.96
CA ARG A 532 30.84 6.16 -21.43
C ARG A 532 30.47 5.20 -20.30
N HIS A 533 31.21 5.21 -19.19
CA HIS A 533 30.94 4.34 -18.04
C HIS A 533 29.71 4.75 -17.23
N ARG A 534 29.18 5.96 -17.45
CA ARG A 534 27.91 6.39 -16.90
C ARG A 534 26.79 5.41 -17.27
N GLU A 535 26.63 5.10 -18.55
CA GLU A 535 25.58 4.19 -19.04
C GLU A 535 25.76 2.78 -18.46
N LEU A 536 27.01 2.31 -18.38
CA LEU A 536 27.35 1.01 -17.79
C LEU A 536 26.97 0.94 -16.31
N LEU A 537 27.21 2.02 -15.56
CA LEU A 537 26.89 2.09 -14.14
C LEU A 537 25.37 2.05 -13.90
N TYR A 538 24.59 2.78 -14.70
CA TYR A 538 23.12 2.72 -14.62
C TYR A 538 22.57 1.33 -14.96
N VAL A 539 23.11 0.67 -15.99
CA VAL A 539 22.69 -0.69 -16.35
C VAL A 539 23.14 -1.70 -15.29
N ALA A 540 24.36 -1.60 -14.76
CA ALA A 540 24.81 -2.44 -13.65
C ALA A 540 23.91 -2.23 -12.42
N MET A 541 23.57 -0.99 -12.10
CA MET A 541 22.67 -0.67 -10.99
C MET A 541 21.28 -1.29 -11.18
N PHE A 542 20.72 -1.24 -12.39
CA PHE A 542 19.44 -1.86 -12.71
C PHE A 542 19.46 -3.39 -12.61
N LEU A 543 20.64 -4.02 -12.76
CA LEU A 543 20.78 -5.47 -12.87
C LEU A 543 21.42 -6.16 -11.65
N HIS A 544 22.06 -5.42 -10.73
CA HIS A 544 22.92 -6.01 -9.69
C HIS A 544 22.23 -7.12 -8.87
N ASP A 545 20.94 -6.93 -8.60
CA ASP A 545 20.11 -7.84 -7.79
C ASP A 545 19.05 -8.61 -8.60
N ILE A 546 19.07 -8.51 -9.94
CA ILE A 546 17.98 -9.01 -10.81
C ILE A 546 17.81 -10.53 -10.79
N ALA A 547 18.79 -11.27 -10.26
CA ALA A 547 18.78 -12.71 -10.18
C ALA A 547 18.52 -13.27 -8.78
N LYS A 548 18.11 -12.43 -7.82
CA LYS A 548 17.67 -12.88 -6.49
C LYS A 548 16.52 -13.91 -6.60
N GLY A 549 16.49 -14.87 -5.67
CA GLY A 549 15.52 -15.97 -5.65
C GLY A 549 15.86 -17.16 -6.57
N ARG A 550 17.07 -17.20 -7.14
CA ARG A 550 17.60 -18.39 -7.85
C ARG A 550 18.37 -19.30 -6.89
N VAL A 551 18.58 -20.55 -7.33
CA VAL A 551 19.35 -21.56 -6.58
C VAL A 551 20.85 -21.25 -6.59
N GLU A 552 21.35 -20.72 -7.71
CA GLU A 552 22.72 -20.22 -7.87
C GLU A 552 22.89 -18.85 -7.19
N ASP A 553 24.15 -18.48 -6.91
CA ASP A 553 24.46 -17.13 -6.42
C ASP A 553 23.93 -16.06 -7.37
N HIS A 554 23.20 -15.10 -6.81
CA HIS A 554 22.52 -14.06 -7.56
C HIS A 554 23.49 -13.13 -8.31
N SER A 555 24.70 -12.90 -7.81
CA SER A 555 25.70 -12.04 -8.46
C SER A 555 26.21 -12.72 -9.73
N ILE A 556 26.55 -14.01 -9.66
CA ILE A 556 26.98 -14.82 -10.82
C ILE A 556 25.85 -14.94 -11.85
N ALA A 557 24.65 -15.23 -11.37
CA ALA A 557 23.45 -15.34 -12.21
C ALA A 557 23.10 -14.02 -12.89
N GLY A 558 23.23 -12.90 -12.16
CA GLY A 558 23.02 -11.54 -12.62
C GLY A 558 24.02 -11.15 -13.71
N ALA A 559 25.31 -11.46 -13.50
CA ALA A 559 26.36 -11.25 -14.50
C ALA A 559 26.05 -11.99 -15.81
N ARG A 560 25.56 -13.24 -15.74
CA ARG A 560 25.13 -14.00 -16.93
C ARG A 560 23.91 -13.38 -17.63
N ILE A 561 22.99 -12.78 -16.89
CA ILE A 561 21.86 -12.03 -17.47
C ILE A 561 22.38 -10.77 -18.18
N ALA A 562 23.30 -10.04 -17.58
CA ALA A 562 23.91 -8.86 -18.18
C ALA A 562 24.63 -9.20 -19.49
N ARG A 563 25.40 -10.30 -19.53
CA ARG A 563 26.07 -10.77 -20.76
C ARG A 563 25.11 -11.03 -21.93
N ASN A 564 23.83 -11.34 -21.64
CA ASN A 564 22.81 -11.52 -22.68
C ASN A 564 22.01 -10.23 -22.98
N LEU A 565 21.83 -9.34 -22.00
CA LEU A 565 21.02 -8.13 -22.16
C LEU A 565 21.81 -6.95 -22.73
N CYS A 566 23.05 -6.74 -22.28
CA CYS A 566 23.88 -5.61 -22.68
C CYS A 566 24.09 -5.51 -24.21
N PRO A 567 24.31 -6.61 -24.96
CA PRO A 567 24.40 -6.53 -26.42
C PRO A 567 23.11 -5.99 -27.07
N ARG A 568 21.93 -6.32 -26.54
CA ARG A 568 20.64 -5.81 -27.02
C ARG A 568 20.48 -4.30 -26.77
N LEU A 569 21.17 -3.76 -25.77
CA LEU A 569 21.23 -2.33 -25.46
C LEU A 569 22.31 -1.59 -26.28
N GLY A 570 23.00 -2.28 -27.20
CA GLY A 570 24.04 -1.69 -28.04
C GLY A 570 25.41 -1.60 -27.39
N PHE A 571 25.68 -2.37 -26.33
CA PHE A 571 26.99 -2.41 -25.68
C PHE A 571 27.94 -3.39 -26.37
N SER A 572 29.19 -2.98 -26.51
CA SER A 572 30.30 -3.80 -26.97
C SER A 572 30.64 -4.93 -25.97
N PRO A 573 31.45 -5.93 -26.38
CA PRO A 573 31.87 -7.00 -25.47
C PRO A 573 32.61 -6.50 -24.22
N ALA A 574 33.46 -5.48 -24.35
CA ALA A 574 34.22 -4.92 -23.22
C ALA A 574 33.31 -4.17 -22.21
N GLU A 575 32.36 -3.40 -22.74
CA GLU A 575 31.34 -2.71 -21.94
C GLU A 575 30.43 -3.71 -21.22
N THR A 576 29.99 -4.73 -21.94
CA THR A 576 29.20 -5.84 -21.38
C THR A 576 29.93 -6.55 -20.24
N GLU A 577 31.23 -6.81 -20.39
CA GLU A 577 32.02 -7.46 -19.34
C GLU A 577 32.24 -6.53 -18.14
N THR A 578 32.33 -5.22 -18.35
CA THR A 578 32.40 -4.24 -17.25
C THR A 578 31.13 -4.24 -16.42
N VAL A 579 29.96 -4.26 -17.07
CA VAL A 579 28.66 -4.39 -16.38
C VAL A 579 28.57 -5.72 -15.65
N ALA A 580 28.93 -6.82 -16.31
CA ALA A 580 28.87 -8.16 -15.72
C ALA A 580 29.79 -8.26 -14.49
N TRP A 581 31.02 -7.72 -14.57
CA TRP A 581 31.97 -7.66 -13.46
C TRP A 581 31.41 -6.86 -12.29
N LEU A 582 30.86 -5.65 -12.53
CA LEU A 582 30.26 -4.82 -11.48
C LEU A 582 29.17 -5.58 -10.72
N ILE A 583 28.31 -6.31 -11.43
CA ILE A 583 27.24 -7.12 -10.83
C ILE A 583 27.84 -8.29 -10.05
N GLU A 584 28.87 -8.96 -10.57
CA GLU A 584 29.49 -10.10 -9.90
C GLU A 584 30.13 -9.73 -8.56
N VAL A 585 30.72 -8.52 -8.46
CA VAL A 585 31.43 -8.06 -7.26
C VAL A 585 30.68 -7.00 -6.45
N HIS A 586 29.39 -6.73 -6.71
CA HIS A 586 28.68 -5.59 -6.14
C HIS A 586 28.64 -5.57 -4.59
N LEU A 587 28.67 -6.74 -3.94
CA LEU A 587 28.72 -6.88 -2.48
C LEU A 587 30.14 -6.78 -1.89
N LEU A 588 31.18 -6.80 -2.72
CA LEU A 588 32.57 -6.90 -2.24
C LEU A 588 32.94 -5.69 -1.39
N MET A 589 32.66 -4.49 -1.88
CA MET A 589 33.06 -3.27 -1.17
C MET A 589 32.31 -3.10 0.14
N SER A 590 30.99 -3.36 0.16
CA SER A 590 30.20 -3.27 1.40
C SER A 590 30.65 -4.29 2.44
N THR A 591 30.98 -5.51 2.01
CA THR A 591 31.44 -6.60 2.87
C THR A 591 32.82 -6.32 3.45
N VAL A 592 33.78 -5.91 2.63
CA VAL A 592 35.14 -5.59 3.10
C VAL A 592 35.12 -4.38 4.03
N ALA A 593 34.40 -3.31 3.67
CA ALA A 593 34.32 -2.09 4.46
C ALA A 593 33.74 -2.31 5.87
N GLN A 594 32.80 -3.24 6.04
CA GLN A 594 32.07 -3.45 7.30
C GLN A 594 32.57 -4.64 8.12
N SER A 595 33.29 -5.60 7.52
CA SER A 595 33.65 -6.86 8.18
C SER A 595 35.16 -7.12 8.29
N ARG A 596 36.01 -6.22 7.79
CA ARG A 596 37.48 -6.35 7.82
C ARG A 596 38.14 -5.12 8.43
N ASP A 597 39.39 -5.29 8.83
CA ASP A 597 40.23 -4.19 9.29
C ASP A 597 40.82 -3.45 8.08
N LEU A 598 40.45 -2.18 7.91
CA LEU A 598 40.89 -1.34 6.79
C LEU A 598 42.32 -0.81 6.96
N SER A 599 42.93 -1.00 8.13
CA SER A 599 44.34 -0.67 8.38
C SER A 599 45.30 -1.82 8.04
N ASP A 600 44.77 -3.03 7.87
CA ASP A 600 45.55 -4.19 7.46
C ASP A 600 45.90 -4.14 5.97
N ARG A 601 47.20 -4.09 5.69
CA ARG A 601 47.74 -4.05 4.33
C ARG A 601 47.31 -5.26 3.49
N MET A 602 47.23 -6.45 4.09
CA MET A 602 46.82 -7.66 3.37
C MET A 602 45.37 -7.56 2.90
N THR A 603 44.49 -6.99 3.71
CA THR A 603 43.09 -6.71 3.33
C THR A 603 43.02 -5.79 2.11
N ILE A 604 43.81 -4.71 2.08
CA ILE A 604 43.85 -3.77 0.95
C ILE A 604 44.48 -4.41 -0.31
N GLU A 605 45.54 -5.20 -0.18
CA GLU A 605 46.17 -5.91 -1.29
C GLU A 605 45.20 -6.92 -1.91
N ASN A 606 44.49 -7.71 -1.10
CA ASN A 606 43.50 -8.67 -1.58
C ASN A 606 42.31 -7.99 -2.28
N PHE A 607 41.83 -6.87 -1.73
CA PHE A 607 40.75 -6.10 -2.36
C PHE A 607 41.22 -5.49 -3.69
N SER A 608 42.38 -4.84 -3.72
CA SER A 608 42.92 -4.22 -4.94
C SER A 608 43.19 -5.25 -6.06
N ALA A 609 43.60 -6.47 -5.72
CA ALA A 609 43.78 -7.56 -6.68
C ALA A 609 42.50 -7.94 -7.44
N VAL A 610 41.32 -7.79 -6.80
CA VAL A 610 40.02 -8.02 -7.46
C VAL A 610 39.60 -6.79 -8.27
N ILE A 611 39.86 -5.58 -7.77
CA ILE A 611 39.44 -4.32 -8.42
C ILE A 611 40.26 -4.01 -9.69
N GLN A 612 41.57 -4.29 -9.67
CA GLN A 612 42.51 -4.20 -10.79
C GLN A 612 42.74 -2.81 -11.43
N SER A 613 41.87 -1.83 -11.26
CA SER A 613 42.05 -0.47 -11.81
C SER A 613 41.31 0.60 -11.01
N VAL A 614 41.82 1.83 -11.04
CA VAL A 614 41.18 2.99 -10.38
C VAL A 614 39.77 3.24 -10.92
N GLU A 615 39.56 3.07 -12.22
CA GLU A 615 38.24 3.28 -12.82
C GLU A 615 37.20 2.30 -12.27
N ARG A 616 37.56 1.02 -12.14
CA ARG A 616 36.70 0.01 -11.50
C ARG A 616 36.45 0.31 -10.03
N LEU A 617 37.45 0.84 -9.30
CA LEU A 617 37.29 1.27 -7.91
C LEU A 617 36.23 2.37 -7.80
N LYS A 618 36.27 3.38 -8.69
CA LYS A 618 35.28 4.46 -8.74
C LYS A 618 33.88 3.93 -9.00
N LEU A 619 33.72 3.10 -10.03
CA LEU A 619 32.41 2.55 -10.40
C LEU A 619 31.79 1.71 -9.27
N LEU A 620 32.57 0.81 -8.65
CA LEU A 620 32.09 -0.01 -7.55
C LEU A 620 31.72 0.85 -6.33
N THR A 621 32.50 1.89 -6.03
CA THR A 621 32.23 2.80 -4.90
C THR A 621 30.91 3.54 -5.07
N ILE A 622 30.65 4.09 -6.26
CA ILE A 622 29.40 4.79 -6.56
C ILE A 622 28.23 3.82 -6.50
N LEU A 623 28.39 2.62 -7.07
CA LEU A 623 27.37 1.56 -7.03
C LEU A 623 27.01 1.19 -5.58
N THR A 624 28.01 0.90 -4.75
CA THR A 624 27.81 0.53 -3.34
C THR A 624 27.15 1.65 -2.54
N ALA A 625 27.51 2.92 -2.79
CA ALA A 625 26.89 4.05 -2.10
C ALA A 625 25.39 4.19 -2.45
N ALA A 626 25.05 4.11 -3.74
CA ALA A 626 23.67 4.19 -4.21
C ALA A 626 22.82 3.00 -3.70
N ASP A 627 23.37 1.78 -3.73
CA ASP A 627 22.70 0.57 -3.26
C ASP A 627 22.36 0.65 -1.76
N ILE A 628 23.35 0.92 -0.90
CA ILE A 628 23.14 1.05 0.55
C ILE A 628 22.13 2.17 0.88
N LYS A 629 22.15 3.28 0.13
CA LYS A 629 21.20 4.39 0.31
C LYS A 629 19.76 4.00 -0.06
N ALA A 630 19.59 3.13 -1.06
CA ALA A 630 18.28 2.70 -1.53
C ALA A 630 17.61 1.64 -0.63
N VAL A 631 18.38 0.91 0.19
CA VAL A 631 17.87 -0.14 1.10
C VAL A 631 16.75 0.37 2.01
N GLY A 632 16.89 1.56 2.58
CA GLY A 632 15.88 2.14 3.46
C GLY A 632 16.36 3.35 4.26
N PRO A 633 15.42 4.06 4.93
CA PRO A 633 15.74 5.21 5.77
C PRO A 633 16.71 4.84 6.90
N GLY A 634 17.75 5.66 7.09
CA GLY A 634 18.74 5.49 8.17
C GLY A 634 19.78 4.38 7.92
N VAL A 635 19.68 3.61 6.82
CA VAL A 635 20.64 2.56 6.50
C VAL A 635 21.97 3.15 6.04
N TRP A 636 21.95 4.16 5.17
CA TRP A 636 23.11 4.99 4.86
C TRP A 636 23.30 6.04 5.96
N ASN A 637 24.50 6.12 6.51
CA ASN A 637 24.86 7.06 7.58
C ASN A 637 26.34 7.45 7.49
N GLY A 638 26.73 8.47 8.26
CA GLY A 638 28.09 9.01 8.22
C GLY A 638 29.19 7.98 8.53
N TRP A 639 28.91 7.01 9.40
CA TRP A 639 29.85 5.93 9.71
C TRP A 639 30.10 5.01 8.51
N LYS A 640 29.04 4.53 7.84
CA LYS A 640 29.19 3.70 6.62
C LYS A 640 29.86 4.49 5.49
N ALA A 641 29.49 5.76 5.31
CA ALA A 641 30.13 6.63 4.33
C ALA A 641 31.64 6.74 4.60
N GLN A 642 32.05 6.85 5.86
CA GLN A 642 33.45 6.90 6.26
C GLN A 642 34.20 5.59 5.98
N LEU A 643 33.59 4.43 6.23
CA LEU A 643 34.23 3.13 5.94
C LEU A 643 34.48 2.95 4.44
N ILE A 644 33.49 3.26 3.61
CA ILE A 644 33.59 3.20 2.15
C ILE A 644 34.67 4.17 1.65
N ARG A 645 34.68 5.40 2.16
CA ARG A 645 35.70 6.43 1.84
C ARG A 645 37.10 5.98 2.24
N THR A 646 37.25 5.39 3.43
CA THR A 646 38.54 4.89 3.93
C THR A 646 39.05 3.78 3.04
N LEU A 647 38.22 2.77 2.73
CA LEU A 647 38.61 1.67 1.86
C LEU A 647 39.03 2.16 0.47
N TYR A 648 38.32 3.12 -0.12
CA TYR A 648 38.72 3.73 -1.40
C TYR A 648 40.13 4.33 -1.31
N TYR A 649 40.40 5.20 -0.35
CA TYR A 649 41.67 5.93 -0.27
C TYR A 649 42.86 5.09 0.16
N GLU A 650 42.65 3.98 0.86
CA GLU A 650 43.73 3.02 1.14
C GLU A 650 44.01 2.14 -0.09
N THR A 651 43.01 1.89 -0.94
CA THR A 651 43.15 1.07 -2.15
C THR A 651 43.73 1.84 -3.35
N GLU A 652 43.35 3.09 -3.53
CA GLU A 652 43.78 3.92 -4.66
C GLU A 652 45.32 3.98 -4.84
N PRO A 653 46.15 4.23 -3.80
CA PRO A 653 47.60 4.24 -3.94
C PRO A 653 48.17 2.89 -4.39
N VAL A 654 47.56 1.78 -4.01
CA VAL A 654 48.02 0.44 -4.39
C VAL A 654 47.79 0.21 -5.89
N LEU A 655 46.67 0.70 -6.43
CA LEU A 655 46.31 0.58 -7.84
C LEU A 655 47.13 1.52 -8.75
N THR A 656 47.64 2.64 -8.22
CA THR A 656 48.44 3.62 -8.96
C THR A 656 49.96 3.46 -8.78
N GLY A 657 50.40 2.49 -7.97
CA GLY A 657 51.82 2.27 -7.70
C GLY A 657 52.46 3.29 -6.73
N GLY A 658 51.67 3.85 -5.81
CA GLY A 658 52.13 4.76 -4.74
C GLY A 658 51.74 6.23 -4.94
N PHE A 659 51.04 6.58 -6.03
CA PHE A 659 50.56 7.93 -6.31
C PHE A 659 49.08 8.08 -5.96
N SER A 660 48.74 8.64 -4.80
CA SER A 660 47.34 9.02 -4.50
C SER A 660 47.11 10.47 -4.90
N GLU A 661 45.92 10.78 -5.45
CA GLU A 661 45.51 12.16 -5.73
C GLU A 661 45.43 13.00 -4.44
N VAL A 662 45.30 12.36 -3.26
CA VAL A 662 45.26 13.04 -1.95
C VAL A 662 46.22 12.37 -0.96
N ASN A 663 47.28 13.09 -0.57
CA ASN A 663 48.24 12.61 0.43
C ASN A 663 47.56 12.33 1.79
N ARG A 664 47.88 11.21 2.45
CA ARG A 664 47.37 10.85 3.78
C ARG A 664 47.50 11.99 4.81
N ALA A 665 48.60 12.75 4.76
CA ALA A 665 48.81 13.91 5.64
C ALA A 665 47.76 15.02 5.40
N GLN A 666 47.38 15.22 4.14
CA GLN A 666 46.37 16.21 3.72
C GLN A 666 44.96 15.76 4.12
N ARG A 667 44.66 14.45 4.06
CA ARG A 667 43.40 13.87 4.57
C ARG A 667 43.25 14.06 6.08
N VAL A 668 44.30 13.79 6.84
CA VAL A 668 44.31 14.01 8.31
C VAL A 668 44.06 15.49 8.62
N ALA A 669 44.70 16.40 7.88
CA ALA A 669 44.50 17.84 8.06
C ALA A 669 43.06 18.28 7.75
N VAL A 670 42.44 17.78 6.68
CA VAL A 670 41.03 18.09 6.34
C VAL A 670 40.07 17.52 7.39
N ALA A 671 40.25 16.27 7.81
CA ALA A 671 39.41 15.66 8.85
C ALA A 671 39.54 16.39 10.20
N GLN A 672 40.75 16.83 10.57
CA GLN A 672 40.98 17.68 11.74
C GLN A 672 40.31 19.05 11.59
N ALA A 673 40.31 19.64 10.39
CA ALA A 673 39.65 20.91 10.12
C ALA A 673 38.11 20.80 10.16
N GLU A 674 37.54 19.74 9.59
CA GLU A 674 36.10 19.44 9.65
C GLU A 674 35.64 19.18 11.10
N LEU A 675 36.42 18.40 11.86
CA LEU A 675 36.15 18.16 13.28
C LEU A 675 36.21 19.46 14.09
N ARG A 676 37.22 20.30 13.88
CA ARG A 676 37.33 21.63 14.51
C ARG A 676 36.15 22.53 14.15
N ALA A 677 35.68 22.51 12.91
CA ALA A 677 34.53 23.29 12.49
C ALA A 677 33.23 22.78 13.13
N GLY A 678 33.09 21.47 13.35
CA GLY A 678 31.95 20.87 14.05
C GLY A 678 31.97 21.05 15.57
N LEU A 679 33.14 21.36 16.15
CA LEU A 679 33.37 21.61 17.58
C LEU A 679 33.63 23.09 17.86
N ALA A 680 32.88 23.99 17.21
CA ALA A 680 33.09 25.44 17.30
C ALA A 680 32.99 26.02 18.73
N ASP A 681 32.31 25.31 19.64
CA ASP A 681 32.10 25.70 21.03
C ASP A 681 33.19 25.17 22.00
N TRP A 682 34.15 24.40 21.50
CA TRP A 682 35.22 23.77 22.31
C TRP A 682 36.51 24.58 22.20
N THR A 683 37.29 24.64 23.29
CA THR A 683 38.54 25.40 23.27
C THR A 683 39.58 24.68 22.41
N ALA A 684 40.53 25.43 21.84
CA ALA A 684 41.61 24.85 21.02
C ALA A 684 42.50 23.83 21.76
N GLN A 685 42.40 23.77 23.09
CA GLN A 685 43.11 22.81 23.93
C GLN A 685 42.32 21.50 24.14
N ASP A 686 41.00 21.54 23.94
CA ASP A 686 40.08 20.41 24.11
C ASP A 686 39.76 19.68 22.78
N VAL A 687 40.14 20.27 21.63
CA VAL A 687 39.97 19.74 20.25
C VAL A 687 41.28 19.25 19.67
#